data_AF-A0A930U5S9-F1
#
_entry.id   AF-A0A930U5S9-F1
#
_cell.length_a   1.000
_cell.length_b   1.000
_cell.length_c   1.000
_cell.angle_alpha   90.00
_cell.angle_beta   90.00
_cell.angle_gamma   90.00
#
_symmetry.space_group_name_H-M   'P 1'
#
loop_
_entity.id
_entity.type
_entity.pdbx_description
1 polymer ?
#
loop_
_entity_poly.entity_id
_entity_poly.type
_entity_poly.pdbx_seq_one_letter_code
_entity_poly.pdbx_strand_id
1 'polypeptide(L)'
;MISPNLDLSKLYPFPLDDFQTQAIAALDDGKSVVVCAPTGSGKTLIGEYAIHRALACNRRVFYTTPLKALSNQKLRDFRDRFGADNVGLLTGDVSINRHAPVLVMTTEIFRNMLYGTAIGAVGTSLVDVQAVVLDECHYMNDRQRGTVWEESIIYCPPEIQLVALSATVDNSDQLTDWICQVHGPTELIYSDFRPVPLEFNFCKPNGLFPLLNSTNTKINPRLKPKGGKKRSRQDSPALGYVISQLSQRDMLPAIYFIFSRKGCDRAVEEVSQMSLVTEQEQAKLKRYIDEFLSHNPDAARVGQVEPLYQGIAAHHAGILPAWKSLVEELFQMGLIKVVFATETLAAGINMPARTTVISSLSKRTDRGHRLLNASEFLQMAGRAGRRGMDERGYVVTVQTRFEGAQEASYLATSRADPLISQFTPSYGMVLNLLQTHSLEEAQELIERSFGQYLATLHLQPQQQAIADIEALIAKHQADLDHVDVDALAHYQKLNERLKEERRLLKVLKQQAQQAQAQDLALSVNFAIAGTILSLRQPEMTAVLVMKLPREGQDPFLVCLGQDNLLRVVTLADVAQLHAELPRLSEVDTWAPPRGIQPRPGYTCKGDDDTLAIARRLPQVELPQSFTPEVKEYLERVADIEDQIAHHPARQWGNPGQMIKHQKRIAKLEADLSDRLNKLEAHTHRYWQEFVNLMRILQHFQCLEGSEPAPIGQIAAAIRGDNELWLGLALASGELDALDPHQLAATCAALVTEVSRPDIWTRYDHSDAVEQALAGLRGLRRQLFQQQRRYQVALPVWLEQEWIALVEQWAMGEDWTDLCSNTSLDEGDLVRILRRTVDFLSQIPYVPYLSGDLRQNAQLAIRAIDRFPVNEADLTDILGDMGEPEPEDESEESEDESDVPLLTLDEETSKKP
;
A
#
# COMPACT_ATOMS: atom_id res chain seq x y z
N MET A 1 19.92 32.81 13.26
CA MET A 1 21.34 32.66 13.63
C MET A 1 22.17 33.11 12.44
N ILE A 2 23.33 33.75 12.63
CA ILE A 2 24.21 34.15 11.51
C ILE A 2 24.86 32.88 10.98
N SER A 3 24.54 32.44 9.75
CA SER A 3 25.21 31.29 9.13
C SER A 3 26.71 31.61 9.00
N PRO A 4 27.61 30.70 9.42
CA PRO A 4 29.04 30.90 9.17
C PRO A 4 29.23 30.98 7.66
N ASN A 5 29.91 32.04 7.19
CA ASN A 5 30.18 32.21 5.76
C ASN A 5 31.25 31.21 5.33
N LEU A 6 30.83 29.96 5.09
CA LEU A 6 31.68 28.85 4.68
C LEU A 6 32.06 29.02 3.21
N ASP A 7 33.36 28.93 2.94
CA ASP A 7 33.87 29.00 1.57
C ASP A 7 33.69 27.63 0.89
N LEU A 8 32.61 27.49 0.13
CA LEU A 8 32.26 26.26 -0.59
C LEU A 8 33.39 25.78 -1.53
N SER A 9 34.17 26.71 -2.10
CA SER A 9 35.27 26.38 -3.02
C SER A 9 36.46 25.71 -2.33
N LYS A 10 36.61 25.90 -1.01
CA LYS A 10 37.61 25.21 -0.19
C LYS A 10 37.12 23.86 0.32
N LEU A 11 35.81 23.74 0.55
CA LEU A 11 35.21 22.49 1.05
C LEU A 11 35.08 21.44 -0.05
N TYR A 12 34.76 21.87 -1.28
CA TYR A 12 34.52 20.98 -2.40
C TYR A 12 35.42 21.38 -3.58
N PRO A 13 36.43 20.56 -3.94
CA PRO A 13 37.36 20.87 -5.04
C PRO A 13 36.76 20.63 -6.44
N PHE A 14 35.44 20.55 -6.54
CA PHE A 14 34.67 20.27 -7.75
C PHE A 14 33.42 21.14 -7.81
N PRO A 15 32.88 21.42 -9.02
CA PRO A 15 31.67 22.21 -9.15
C PRO A 15 30.47 21.50 -8.54
N LEU A 16 29.64 22.24 -7.81
CA LEU A 16 28.39 21.75 -7.23
C LEU A 16 27.27 21.80 -8.28
N ASP A 17 26.39 20.80 -8.24
CA ASP A 17 25.19 20.76 -9.06
C ASP A 17 24.17 21.82 -8.57
N ASP A 18 23.30 22.33 -9.45
CA ASP A 18 22.36 23.43 -9.11
C ASP A 18 21.48 23.11 -7.89
N PHE A 19 20.99 21.87 -7.80
CA PHE A 19 20.16 21.43 -6.67
C PHE A 19 20.94 21.40 -5.34
N GLN A 20 22.25 21.11 -5.38
CA GLN A 20 23.10 21.14 -4.18
C GLN A 20 23.27 22.58 -3.68
N THR A 21 23.48 23.52 -4.61
CA THR A 21 23.60 24.95 -4.29
C THR A 21 22.30 25.51 -3.72
N GLN A 22 21.14 25.14 -4.28
CA GLN A 22 19.83 25.54 -3.76
C GLN A 22 19.58 24.99 -2.35
N ALA A 23 19.90 23.73 -2.10
CA ALA A 23 19.77 23.13 -0.78
C ALA A 23 20.66 23.83 0.27
N ILE A 24 21.90 24.13 -0.08
CA ILE A 24 22.83 24.88 0.78
C ILE A 24 22.27 26.27 1.11
N ALA A 25 21.77 26.99 0.11
CA ALA A 25 21.19 28.31 0.32
C ALA A 25 19.95 28.28 1.24
N ALA A 26 19.06 27.30 1.07
CA ALA A 26 17.89 27.13 1.94
C ALA A 26 18.30 26.80 3.39
N LEU A 27 19.33 25.96 3.56
CA LEU A 27 19.89 25.66 4.88
C LEU A 27 20.46 26.90 5.55
N ASP A 28 21.22 27.71 4.82
CA ASP A 28 21.81 28.97 5.32
C ASP A 28 20.76 30.03 5.68
N ASP A 29 19.60 30.01 5.01
CA ASP A 29 18.42 30.82 5.34
C ASP A 29 17.68 30.32 6.60
N GLY A 30 18.16 29.24 7.22
CA GLY A 30 17.59 28.68 8.45
C GLY A 30 16.39 27.76 8.22
N LYS A 31 16.08 27.37 6.98
CA LYS A 31 15.00 26.44 6.65
C LYS A 31 15.47 24.99 6.74
N SER A 32 14.56 24.08 7.06
CA SER A 32 14.75 22.65 6.81
C SER A 32 14.68 22.36 5.31
N VAL A 33 15.20 21.22 4.85
CA VAL A 33 15.17 20.85 3.43
C VAL A 33 14.73 19.41 3.21
N VAL A 34 13.92 19.20 2.18
CA VAL A 34 13.62 17.88 1.61
C VAL A 34 14.29 17.80 0.25
N VAL A 35 15.29 16.94 0.12
CA VAL A 35 16.04 16.75 -1.12
C VAL A 35 15.60 15.46 -1.80
N CYS A 36 14.92 15.59 -2.92
CA CYS A 36 14.49 14.46 -3.75
C CYS A 36 15.32 14.42 -5.04
N ALA A 37 16.24 13.47 -5.13
CA ALA A 37 17.06 13.26 -6.33
C ALA A 37 17.41 11.77 -6.55
N PRO A 38 17.72 11.33 -7.78
CA PRO A 38 18.09 9.95 -8.06
C PRO A 38 19.27 9.43 -7.23
N THR A 39 19.32 8.11 -7.04
CA THR A 39 20.48 7.45 -6.42
C THR A 39 21.72 7.65 -7.31
N GLY A 40 22.85 8.01 -6.69
CA GLY A 40 24.08 8.37 -7.40
C GLY A 40 24.21 9.86 -7.78
N SER A 41 23.18 10.69 -7.53
CA SER A 41 23.25 12.14 -7.84
C SER A 41 24.07 12.98 -6.86
N GLY A 42 24.60 12.40 -5.77
CA GLY A 42 25.44 13.12 -4.80
C GLY A 42 24.66 13.86 -3.71
N LYS A 43 23.49 13.35 -3.31
CA LYS A 43 22.66 13.92 -2.22
C LYS A 43 23.40 14.00 -0.87
N THR A 44 24.28 13.04 -0.59
CA THR A 44 25.09 12.98 0.63
C THR A 44 25.83 14.28 0.93
N LEU A 45 26.24 15.01 -0.12
CA LEU A 45 26.96 16.28 -0.01
C LEU A 45 26.20 17.30 0.84
N ILE A 46 24.88 17.31 0.79
CA ILE A 46 24.04 18.25 1.54
C ILE A 46 24.07 17.91 3.05
N GLY A 47 24.08 16.61 3.39
CA GLY A 47 24.29 16.17 4.76
C GLY A 47 25.69 16.51 5.28
N GLU A 48 26.71 16.37 4.44
CA GLU A 48 28.09 16.77 4.77
C GLU A 48 28.23 18.28 4.98
N TYR A 49 27.52 19.08 4.18
CA TYR A 49 27.49 20.52 4.38
C TYR A 49 26.87 20.89 5.74
N ALA A 50 25.78 20.22 6.13
CA ALA A 50 25.18 20.40 7.45
C ALA A 50 26.18 20.06 8.58
N ILE A 51 27.05 19.06 8.37
CA ILE A 51 28.13 18.73 9.30
C ILE A 51 29.17 19.86 9.36
N HIS A 52 29.69 20.33 8.22
CA HIS A 52 30.64 21.44 8.18
C HIS A 52 30.11 22.69 8.88
N ARG A 53 28.84 23.03 8.65
CA ARG A 53 28.17 24.17 9.26
C ARG A 53 28.03 24.03 10.77
N ALA A 54 27.66 22.86 11.26
CA ALA A 54 27.55 22.60 12.70
C ALA A 54 28.92 22.70 13.39
N LEU A 55 29.95 22.08 12.81
CA LEU A 55 31.31 22.13 13.34
C LEU A 55 31.85 23.57 13.36
N ALA A 56 31.62 24.36 12.32
CA ALA A 56 32.02 25.78 12.28
C ALA A 56 31.33 26.64 13.37
N CYS A 57 30.16 26.22 13.86
CA CYS A 57 29.44 26.87 14.95
C CYS A 57 29.72 26.26 16.33
N ASN A 58 30.62 25.28 16.46
CA ASN A 58 30.78 24.46 17.68
C ASN A 58 29.46 23.83 18.15
N ARG A 59 28.63 23.41 17.19
CA ARG A 59 27.34 22.73 17.40
C ARG A 59 27.46 21.27 17.01
N ARG A 60 26.43 20.50 17.37
CA ARG A 60 26.34 19.08 17.10
C ARG A 60 25.41 18.81 15.92
N VAL A 61 25.63 17.68 15.26
CA VAL A 61 24.83 17.21 14.13
C VAL A 61 24.61 15.71 14.27
N PHE A 62 23.37 15.28 14.09
CA PHE A 62 23.05 13.86 14.08
C PHE A 62 22.79 13.41 12.65
N TYR A 63 23.45 12.34 12.23
CA TYR A 63 23.28 11.74 10.93
C TYR A 63 22.58 10.39 11.11
N THR A 64 21.32 10.31 10.70
CA THR A 64 20.50 9.11 10.87
C THR A 64 20.43 8.31 9.58
N THR A 65 20.50 6.98 9.72
CA THR A 65 20.37 6.05 8.58
C THR A 65 19.40 4.92 8.93
N PRO A 66 18.64 4.37 7.96
CA PRO A 66 17.69 3.28 8.23
C PRO A 66 18.37 1.95 8.56
N LEU A 67 19.61 1.73 8.11
CA LEU A 67 20.32 0.46 8.24
C LEU A 67 21.62 0.61 9.05
N LYS A 68 21.89 -0.36 9.93
CA LYS A 68 23.15 -0.43 10.71
C LYS A 68 24.38 -0.48 9.81
N ALA A 69 24.32 -1.24 8.71
CA ALA A 69 25.41 -1.32 7.74
C ALA A 69 25.75 0.05 7.13
N LEU A 70 24.72 0.86 6.83
CA LEU A 70 24.91 2.22 6.34
C LEU A 70 25.46 3.13 7.44
N SER A 71 25.04 2.98 8.70
CA SER A 71 25.61 3.72 9.84
C SER A 71 27.11 3.44 9.98
N ASN A 72 27.52 2.17 9.91
CA ASN A 72 28.92 1.77 9.99
C ASN A 72 29.74 2.33 8.82
N GLN A 73 29.19 2.32 7.62
CA GLN A 73 29.81 2.93 6.46
C GLN A 73 29.99 4.44 6.66
N LYS A 74 28.95 5.17 7.08
CA LYS A 74 29.02 6.61 7.33
C LYS A 74 30.00 6.96 8.45
N LEU A 75 30.12 6.12 9.47
CA LEU A 75 31.15 6.29 10.50
C LEU A 75 32.54 6.31 9.88
N ARG A 76 32.88 5.34 9.01
CA ARG A 76 34.19 5.29 8.34
C ARG A 76 34.40 6.52 7.45
N ASP A 77 33.47 6.76 6.51
CA ASP A 77 33.52 7.90 5.58
C ASP A 77 33.70 9.25 6.30
N PHE A 78 33.03 9.43 7.45
CA PHE A 78 33.10 10.67 8.22
C PHE A 78 34.33 10.75 9.12
N ARG A 79 34.84 9.64 9.65
CA ARG A 79 36.12 9.65 10.41
C ARG A 79 37.28 10.06 9.51
N ASP A 80 37.30 9.57 8.27
CA ASP A 80 38.34 9.92 7.30
C ASP A 80 38.31 11.41 6.94
N ARG A 81 37.11 12.01 6.90
CA ARG A 81 36.92 13.40 6.48
C ARG A 81 36.95 14.44 7.60
N PHE A 82 36.38 14.11 8.75
CA PHE A 82 36.21 15.03 9.89
C PHE A 82 37.11 14.69 11.08
N GLY A 83 37.86 13.59 11.00
CA GLY A 83 38.76 13.10 12.05
C GLY A 83 38.07 12.13 13.02
N ALA A 84 38.82 11.12 13.47
CA ALA A 84 38.32 10.06 14.34
C ALA A 84 37.71 10.56 15.67
N ASP A 85 38.28 11.62 16.26
CA ASP A 85 37.82 12.17 17.54
C ASP A 85 36.50 12.95 17.43
N ASN A 86 36.15 13.41 16.23
CA ASN A 86 34.98 14.26 16.00
C ASN A 86 33.72 13.47 15.62
N VAL A 87 33.84 12.16 15.38
CA VAL A 87 32.76 11.31 14.89
C VAL A 87 32.49 10.15 15.83
N GLY A 88 31.23 9.96 16.19
CA GLY A 88 30.73 8.85 16.99
C GLY A 88 29.66 8.04 16.27
N LEU A 89 29.38 6.87 16.82
CA LEU A 89 28.33 5.95 16.35
C LEU A 89 27.43 5.54 17.51
N LEU A 90 26.12 5.58 17.31
CA LEU A 90 25.12 5.02 18.22
C LEU A 90 24.14 4.12 17.44
N THR A 91 24.30 2.82 17.59
CA THR A 91 23.32 1.82 17.14
C THR A 91 22.73 1.11 18.36
N GLY A 92 21.75 0.21 18.16
CA GLY A 92 21.15 -0.55 19.28
C GLY A 92 22.14 -1.46 20.03
N ASP A 93 23.23 -1.83 19.36
CA ASP A 93 24.25 -2.78 19.79
C ASP A 93 25.61 -2.13 20.08
N VAL A 94 26.00 -1.12 19.31
CA VAL A 94 27.33 -0.52 19.37
C VAL A 94 27.25 0.96 19.71
N SER A 95 28.17 1.41 20.57
CA SER A 95 28.28 2.80 20.98
C SER A 95 29.75 3.23 20.97
N ILE A 96 30.11 4.12 20.06
CA ILE A 96 31.46 4.64 19.88
C ILE A 96 31.41 6.16 20.04
N ASN A 97 32.29 6.74 20.86
CA ASN A 97 32.47 8.19 21.03
C ASN A 97 31.13 8.98 21.13
N ARG A 98 30.32 8.69 22.15
CA ARG A 98 28.96 9.26 22.30
C ARG A 98 28.90 10.79 22.39
N HIS A 99 30.00 11.41 22.79
CA HIS A 99 30.08 12.86 23.01
C HIS A 99 30.59 13.61 21.78
N ALA A 100 30.87 12.90 20.69
CA ALA A 100 31.35 13.50 19.45
C ALA A 100 30.36 14.56 18.92
N PRO A 101 30.88 15.62 18.29
CA PRO A 101 30.04 16.63 17.65
C PRO A 101 29.25 16.09 16.46
N VAL A 102 29.78 15.09 15.74
CA VAL A 102 29.11 14.38 14.67
C VAL A 102 28.72 12.99 15.18
N LEU A 103 27.42 12.71 15.23
CA LEU A 103 26.93 11.39 15.67
C LEU A 103 26.16 10.70 14.56
N VAL A 104 26.70 9.60 14.08
CA VAL A 104 25.98 8.69 13.20
C VAL A 104 25.14 7.76 14.05
N MET A 105 23.87 7.56 13.70
CA MET A 105 22.99 6.65 14.44
C MET A 105 21.90 6.05 13.56
N THR A 106 21.20 5.02 14.05
CA THR A 106 19.99 4.58 13.36
C THR A 106 18.81 5.48 13.70
N THR A 107 17.80 5.55 12.82
CA THR A 107 16.60 6.35 13.04
C THR A 107 15.86 5.96 14.33
N GLU A 108 15.87 4.67 14.69
CA GLU A 108 15.27 4.17 15.93
C GLU A 108 15.95 4.75 17.18
N ILE A 109 17.28 4.87 17.16
CA ILE A 109 18.05 5.46 18.27
C ILE A 109 17.71 6.95 18.42
N PHE A 110 17.63 7.69 17.31
CA PHE A 110 17.23 9.09 17.34
C PHE A 110 15.81 9.26 17.91
N ARG A 111 14.83 8.51 17.40
CA ARG A 111 13.46 8.50 17.92
C ARG A 111 13.39 8.17 19.41
N ASN A 112 14.22 7.25 19.89
CA ASN A 112 14.26 6.91 21.31
C ASN A 112 14.77 8.07 22.17
N MET A 113 15.70 8.90 21.66
CA MET A 113 16.14 10.12 22.37
C MET A 113 15.00 11.14 22.49
N LEU A 114 14.13 11.23 21.49
CA LEU A 114 13.00 12.18 21.47
C LEU A 114 11.92 11.86 22.50
N TYR A 115 11.69 10.58 22.83
CA TYR A 115 10.70 10.21 23.84
C TYR A 115 11.05 10.64 25.27
N GLY A 116 12.29 11.07 25.53
CA GLY A 116 12.67 11.67 26.81
C GLY A 116 12.48 10.78 28.05
N THR A 117 12.32 9.46 27.88
CA THR A 117 11.96 8.56 28.98
C THR A 117 13.02 8.60 30.09
N ALA A 118 12.57 8.92 31.31
CA ALA A 118 13.40 9.01 32.52
C ALA A 118 13.95 7.66 33.02
N ILE A 119 13.81 6.57 32.26
CA ILE A 119 14.30 5.24 32.64
C ILE A 119 14.99 4.64 31.41
N GLY A 120 16.32 4.49 31.51
CA GLY A 120 17.19 4.03 30.42
C GLY A 120 17.84 5.16 29.63
N ALA A 121 18.38 6.18 30.32
CA ALA A 121 19.12 7.29 29.74
C ALA A 121 20.04 6.84 28.59
N VAL A 122 19.58 7.04 27.35
CA VAL A 122 20.48 7.26 26.23
C VAL A 122 21.17 8.56 26.62
N GLY A 123 22.32 8.48 27.27
CA GLY A 123 23.02 9.58 27.95
C GLY A 123 23.53 10.69 27.02
N THR A 124 22.89 10.89 25.88
CA THR A 124 23.19 11.86 24.85
C THR A 124 22.08 12.90 24.82
N SER A 125 22.41 14.11 25.26
CA SER A 125 21.48 15.24 25.23
C SER A 125 21.23 15.74 23.81
N LEU A 126 20.02 16.27 23.53
CA LEU A 126 19.73 17.06 22.33
C LEU A 126 20.30 18.49 22.42
N VAL A 127 20.93 18.84 23.55
CA VAL A 127 21.62 20.13 23.73
C VAL A 127 22.66 20.33 22.63
N ASP A 128 22.64 21.56 22.09
CA ASP A 128 23.52 22.07 21.05
C ASP A 128 23.45 21.37 19.68
N VAL A 129 22.45 20.52 19.45
CA VAL A 129 22.19 19.95 18.12
C VAL A 129 21.61 21.02 17.21
N GLN A 130 22.30 21.32 16.10
CA GLN A 130 21.87 22.31 15.12
C GLN A 130 21.01 21.70 14.02
N ALA A 131 21.33 20.48 13.59
CA ALA A 131 20.62 19.82 12.51
C ALA A 131 20.62 18.28 12.66
N VAL A 132 19.60 17.66 12.07
CA VAL A 132 19.49 16.20 11.93
C VAL A 132 19.38 15.86 10.46
N VAL A 133 20.28 15.00 9.97
CA VAL A 133 20.22 14.43 8.63
C VAL A 133 19.41 13.15 8.67
N LEU A 134 18.36 13.11 7.87
CA LEU A 134 17.41 12.02 7.69
C LEU A 134 17.74 11.33 6.34
N ASP A 135 18.72 10.42 6.34
CA ASP A 135 19.22 9.79 5.12
C ASP A 135 18.29 8.67 4.64
N GLU A 136 18.11 8.55 3.32
CA GLU A 136 17.18 7.60 2.70
C GLU A 136 15.72 7.73 3.22
N CYS A 137 15.23 8.95 3.41
CA CYS A 137 13.91 9.28 3.99
C CYS A 137 12.70 8.59 3.32
N HIS A 138 12.83 8.12 2.08
CA HIS A 138 11.81 7.30 1.42
C HIS A 138 11.56 5.94 2.08
N TYR A 139 12.43 5.51 3.01
CA TYR A 139 12.17 4.38 3.91
C TYR A 139 10.96 4.58 4.82
N MET A 140 10.36 5.77 4.86
CA MET A 140 9.05 5.99 5.46
C MET A 140 7.96 5.06 4.88
N ASN A 141 8.12 4.56 3.65
CA ASN A 141 7.24 3.55 3.05
C ASN A 141 7.41 2.13 3.61
N ASP A 142 8.44 1.88 4.41
CA ASP A 142 8.69 0.57 5.01
C ASP A 142 7.62 0.24 6.05
N ARG A 143 6.98 -0.93 5.93
CA ARG A 143 5.85 -1.32 6.80
C ARG A 143 6.22 -1.52 8.26
N GLN A 144 7.47 -1.86 8.55
CA GLN A 144 7.93 -2.15 9.91
C GLN A 144 8.55 -0.91 10.55
N ARG A 145 9.21 -0.06 9.75
CA ARG A 145 10.02 1.06 10.24
C ARG A 145 9.45 2.44 9.93
N GLY A 146 8.45 2.54 9.05
CA GLY A 146 7.89 3.82 8.60
C GLY A 146 7.35 4.68 9.74
N THR A 147 6.73 4.08 10.76
CA THR A 147 6.26 4.80 11.97
C THR A 147 7.40 5.54 12.68
N VAL A 148 8.61 4.96 12.73
CA VAL A 148 9.77 5.56 13.40
C VAL A 148 10.18 6.86 12.71
N TRP A 149 10.10 6.92 11.38
CA TRP A 149 10.39 8.13 10.60
C TRP A 149 9.38 9.24 10.91
N GLU A 150 8.09 8.91 10.90
CA GLU A 150 7.04 9.88 11.20
C GLU A 150 7.17 10.43 12.63
N GLU A 151 7.35 9.55 13.62
CA GLU A 151 7.60 9.94 15.01
C GLU A 151 8.85 10.83 15.15
N SER A 152 9.93 10.48 14.44
CA SER A 152 11.19 11.25 14.49
C SER A 152 11.00 12.68 14.02
N ILE A 153 10.17 12.89 13.00
CA ILE A 153 9.89 14.23 12.44
C ILE A 153 8.94 15.00 13.35
N ILE A 154 7.85 14.37 13.81
CA ILE A 154 6.82 15.00 14.65
C ILE A 154 7.39 15.45 15.99
N TYR A 155 8.23 14.61 16.62
CA TYR A 155 8.78 14.91 17.95
C TYR A 155 10.09 15.70 17.91
N CYS A 156 10.68 15.91 16.73
CA CYS A 156 11.89 16.71 16.63
C CYS A 156 11.61 18.15 17.10
N PRO A 157 12.40 18.70 18.02
CA PRO A 157 12.27 20.10 18.42
C PRO A 157 12.36 21.05 17.21
N PRO A 158 11.50 22.09 17.13
CA PRO A 158 11.44 22.99 15.99
C PRO A 158 12.72 23.83 15.82
N GLU A 159 13.57 23.95 16.84
CA GLU A 159 14.85 24.66 16.73
C GLU A 159 15.92 23.89 15.95
N ILE A 160 15.73 22.58 15.76
CA ILE A 160 16.69 21.69 15.08
C ILE A 160 16.30 21.56 13.61
N GLN A 161 17.16 22.00 12.68
CA GLN A 161 16.87 21.89 11.24
C GLN A 161 16.88 20.44 10.75
N LEU A 162 15.91 20.07 9.93
CA LEU A 162 15.83 18.76 9.29
C LEU A 162 16.45 18.79 7.89
N VAL A 163 17.30 17.81 7.59
CA VAL A 163 17.89 17.59 6.27
C VAL A 163 17.43 16.21 5.77
N ALA A 164 16.28 16.15 5.10
CA ALA A 164 15.72 14.90 4.60
C ALA A 164 16.26 14.58 3.20
N LEU A 165 17.06 13.52 3.09
CA LEU A 165 17.64 13.06 1.83
C LEU A 165 16.84 11.86 1.31
N SER A 166 16.26 11.98 0.13
CA SER A 166 15.39 10.95 -0.44
C SER A 166 15.73 10.64 -1.90
N ALA A 167 15.50 9.38 -2.30
CA ALA A 167 15.33 9.05 -3.71
C ALA A 167 14.10 9.78 -4.27
N THR A 168 13.96 9.80 -5.59
CA THR A 168 12.79 10.37 -6.27
C THR A 168 11.51 9.68 -5.79
N VAL A 169 10.54 10.46 -5.31
CA VAL A 169 9.20 10.02 -4.90
C VAL A 169 8.17 10.93 -5.57
N ASP A 170 6.99 10.39 -5.89
CA ASP A 170 5.99 11.12 -6.70
C ASP A 170 5.36 12.31 -5.96
N ASN A 171 5.13 12.17 -4.65
CA ASN A 171 4.46 13.17 -3.80
C ASN A 171 5.43 13.87 -2.82
N SER A 172 6.62 14.24 -3.32
CA SER A 172 7.62 14.97 -2.53
C SER A 172 7.15 16.35 -2.04
N ASP A 173 6.24 16.97 -2.77
CA ASP A 173 5.51 18.18 -2.40
C ASP A 173 4.67 17.96 -1.13
N GLN A 174 3.86 16.90 -1.11
CA GLN A 174 3.02 16.53 0.04
C GLN A 174 3.85 16.21 1.29
N LEU A 175 4.99 15.53 1.12
CA LEU A 175 5.92 15.28 2.23
C LEU A 175 6.47 16.60 2.80
N THR A 176 6.90 17.51 1.91
CA THR A 176 7.47 18.80 2.32
C THR A 176 6.44 19.67 3.02
N ASP A 177 5.23 19.74 2.48
CA ASP A 177 4.11 20.48 3.05
C ASP A 177 3.73 19.94 4.43
N TRP A 178 3.75 18.62 4.62
CA TRP A 178 3.52 18.01 5.92
C TRP A 178 4.60 18.36 6.94
N ILE A 179 5.89 18.25 6.58
CA ILE A 179 7.01 18.65 7.47
C ILE A 179 6.90 20.14 7.83
N CYS A 180 6.52 20.99 6.87
CA CYS A 180 6.22 22.40 7.10
C CYS A 180 5.15 22.63 8.18
N GLN A 181 4.12 21.79 8.22
CA GLN A 181 3.01 21.91 9.17
C GLN A 181 3.37 21.38 10.56
N VAL A 182 4.12 20.29 10.65
CA VAL A 182 4.37 19.60 11.94
C VAL A 182 5.66 20.04 12.63
N HIS A 183 6.65 20.51 11.90
CA HIS A 183 7.98 20.86 12.43
C HIS A 183 8.31 22.35 12.22
N GLY A 184 8.28 22.83 10.98
CA GLY A 184 8.61 24.22 10.68
C GLY A 184 9.03 24.48 9.22
N PRO A 185 9.43 25.71 8.88
CA PRO A 185 9.71 26.12 7.50
C PRO A 185 10.68 25.17 6.78
N THR A 186 10.19 24.54 5.71
CA THR A 186 10.90 23.50 4.95
C THR A 186 10.82 23.77 3.46
N GLU A 187 11.93 23.62 2.74
CA GLU A 187 12.01 23.85 1.29
C GLU A 187 12.21 22.53 0.53
N LEU A 188 11.42 22.31 -0.53
CA LEU A 188 11.57 21.16 -1.42
C LEU A 188 12.65 21.46 -2.46
N ILE A 189 13.69 20.63 -2.47
CA ILE A 189 14.75 20.64 -3.47
C ILE A 189 14.61 19.39 -4.34
N TYR A 190 13.98 19.55 -5.50
CA TYR A 190 13.74 18.45 -6.44
C TYR A 190 14.72 18.50 -7.61
N SER A 191 15.29 17.34 -7.96
CA SER A 191 16.08 17.17 -9.18
C SER A 191 15.81 15.80 -9.80
N ASP A 192 15.61 15.75 -11.12
CA ASP A 192 15.59 14.52 -11.91
C ASP A 192 16.96 14.23 -12.56
N PHE A 193 17.95 15.08 -12.32
CA PHE A 193 19.28 14.93 -12.90
C PHE A 193 20.04 13.76 -12.29
N ARG A 194 20.59 12.92 -13.17
CA ARG A 194 21.50 11.83 -12.82
C ARG A 194 22.85 12.05 -13.53
N PRO A 195 23.97 12.21 -12.79
CA PRO A 195 25.28 12.48 -13.38
C PRO A 195 25.74 11.42 -14.38
N VAL A 196 25.46 10.15 -14.10
CA VAL A 196 25.71 9.03 -15.02
C VAL A 196 24.38 8.59 -15.60
N PRO A 197 24.10 8.76 -16.91
CA PRO A 197 22.84 8.34 -17.50
C PRO A 197 22.70 6.81 -17.55
N LEU A 198 21.45 6.32 -17.46
CA LEU A 198 21.14 4.89 -17.52
C LEU A 198 20.79 4.43 -18.94
N GLU A 199 21.37 3.31 -19.37
CA GLU A 199 21.05 2.63 -20.63
C GLU A 199 20.36 1.30 -20.35
N PHE A 200 19.06 1.23 -20.67
CA PHE A 200 18.26 0.04 -20.45
C PHE A 200 18.43 -0.98 -21.59
N ASN A 201 18.76 -2.21 -21.21
CA ASN A 201 19.02 -3.34 -22.08
C ASN A 201 18.16 -4.55 -21.67
N PHE A 202 17.86 -5.41 -22.64
CA PHE A 202 17.07 -6.63 -22.46
C PHE A 202 17.82 -7.83 -23.03
N CYS A 203 18.07 -8.84 -22.20
CA CYS A 203 18.80 -10.04 -22.55
C CYS A 203 17.86 -11.18 -22.97
N LYS A 204 18.04 -11.69 -24.18
CA LYS A 204 17.36 -12.86 -24.73
C LYS A 204 18.37 -14.00 -24.94
N PRO A 205 17.90 -15.25 -25.13
CA PRO A 205 18.78 -16.38 -25.48
C PRO A 205 19.64 -16.15 -26.73
N ASN A 206 19.27 -15.19 -27.60
CA ASN A 206 19.99 -14.87 -28.82
C ASN A 206 20.78 -13.55 -28.77
N GLY A 207 20.90 -12.91 -27.61
CA GLY A 207 21.72 -11.72 -27.44
C GLY A 207 21.14 -10.66 -26.51
N LEU A 208 21.96 -9.66 -26.24
CA LEU A 208 21.61 -8.47 -25.47
C LEU A 208 21.27 -7.29 -26.41
N PHE A 209 20.07 -6.71 -26.24
CA PHE A 209 19.51 -5.67 -27.10
C PHE A 209 19.10 -4.43 -26.28
N PRO A 210 19.16 -3.20 -26.84
CA PRO A 210 18.58 -2.03 -26.18
C PRO A 210 17.07 -2.22 -25.93
N LEU A 211 16.63 -1.99 -24.70
CA LEU A 211 15.24 -2.19 -24.26
C LEU A 211 14.32 -1.13 -24.86
N LEU A 212 14.76 0.13 -24.83
CA LEU A 212 14.00 1.29 -25.31
C LEU A 212 14.44 1.72 -26.71
N ASN A 213 13.62 2.54 -27.36
CA ASN A 213 13.94 3.20 -28.61
C ASN A 213 14.98 4.32 -28.40
N SER A 214 15.47 4.93 -29.48
CA SER A 214 16.48 6.02 -29.41
C SER A 214 16.03 7.26 -28.63
N THR A 215 14.72 7.41 -28.37
CA THR A 215 14.17 8.50 -27.56
C THR A 215 13.91 8.11 -26.10
N ASN A 216 14.23 6.88 -25.68
CA ASN A 216 14.01 6.35 -24.33
C ASN A 216 12.55 6.45 -23.82
N THR A 217 11.56 6.48 -24.71
CA THR A 217 10.14 6.65 -24.31
C THR A 217 9.28 5.41 -24.54
N LYS A 218 9.69 4.52 -25.44
CA LYS A 218 8.91 3.33 -25.82
C LYS A 218 9.82 2.13 -26.04
N ILE A 219 9.24 0.94 -25.89
CA ILE A 219 9.92 -0.33 -26.19
C ILE A 219 10.54 -0.32 -27.60
N ASN A 220 11.75 -0.85 -27.70
CA ASN A 220 12.45 -1.05 -28.96
C ASN A 220 11.60 -1.92 -29.92
N PRO A 221 11.35 -1.49 -31.17
CA PRO A 221 10.59 -2.27 -32.14
C PRO A 221 11.12 -3.69 -32.36
N ARG A 222 12.43 -3.93 -32.21
CA ARG A 222 13.07 -5.26 -32.33
C ARG A 222 12.67 -6.23 -31.20
N LEU A 223 12.11 -5.71 -30.11
CA LEU A 223 11.66 -6.46 -28.95
C LEU A 223 10.13 -6.58 -28.89
N LYS A 224 9.38 -5.94 -29.79
CA LYS A 224 7.92 -6.08 -29.83
C LYS A 224 7.53 -7.51 -30.21
N PRO A 225 6.54 -8.12 -29.53
CA PRO A 225 6.03 -9.43 -29.92
C PRO A 225 5.40 -9.33 -31.31
N LYS A 226 5.81 -10.22 -32.23
CA LYS A 226 5.16 -10.38 -33.54
C LYS A 226 3.76 -10.99 -33.30
N GLY A 227 2.70 -10.26 -33.67
CA GLY A 227 1.33 -10.55 -33.25
C GLY A 227 0.80 -11.96 -33.58
N GLY A 228 -0.15 -12.45 -32.77
CA GLY A 228 -1.18 -13.39 -33.23
C GLY A 228 -1.10 -14.86 -32.81
N LYS A 229 -0.22 -15.31 -31.91
CA LYS A 229 -0.29 -16.67 -31.32
C LYS A 229 -0.11 -16.63 -29.81
N LYS A 230 -0.85 -17.50 -29.09
CA LYS A 230 -0.71 -17.78 -27.64
C LYS A 230 0.76 -17.65 -27.24
N ARG A 231 1.05 -16.83 -26.21
CA ARG A 231 2.41 -16.65 -25.64
C ARG A 231 3.05 -18.04 -25.47
N SER A 232 3.89 -18.45 -26.44
CA SER A 232 4.77 -19.60 -26.26
C SER A 232 5.66 -19.25 -25.09
N ARG A 233 5.75 -20.11 -24.08
CA ARG A 233 6.74 -19.95 -23.00
C ARG A 233 8.10 -19.83 -23.68
N GLN A 234 8.73 -18.66 -23.59
CA GLN A 234 10.05 -18.43 -24.15
C GLN A 234 11.09 -18.83 -23.10
N ASP A 235 12.15 -19.48 -23.54
CA ASP A 235 13.22 -19.90 -22.62
C ASP A 235 14.03 -18.70 -22.12
N SER A 236 14.56 -18.86 -20.92
CA SER A 236 15.47 -17.90 -20.29
C SER A 236 16.90 -18.15 -20.79
N PRO A 237 17.70 -17.08 -21.00
CA PRO A 237 19.12 -17.26 -21.29
C PRO A 237 19.82 -17.92 -20.09
N ALA A 238 20.82 -18.76 -20.39
CA ALA A 238 21.67 -19.36 -19.35
C ALA A 238 22.51 -18.29 -18.62
N LEU A 239 22.81 -18.50 -17.35
CA LEU A 239 23.48 -17.50 -16.52
C LEU A 239 24.86 -17.12 -17.06
N GLY A 240 25.69 -18.12 -17.36
CA GLY A 240 27.02 -17.92 -17.92
C GLY A 240 26.99 -17.20 -19.29
N TYR A 241 25.93 -17.36 -20.08
CA TYR A 241 25.75 -16.63 -21.33
C TYR A 241 25.53 -15.13 -21.09
N VAL A 242 24.69 -14.78 -20.09
CA VAL A 242 24.45 -13.37 -19.73
C VAL A 242 25.77 -12.73 -19.29
N ILE A 243 26.50 -13.35 -18.37
CA ILE A 243 27.78 -12.83 -17.86
C ILE A 243 28.81 -12.68 -18.98
N SER A 244 28.91 -13.67 -19.88
CA SER A 244 29.80 -13.60 -21.04
C SER A 244 29.45 -12.43 -21.96
N GLN A 245 28.16 -12.14 -22.18
CA GLN A 245 27.74 -10.97 -22.96
C GLN A 245 28.13 -9.64 -22.28
N LEU A 246 28.11 -9.59 -20.94
CA LEU A 246 28.55 -8.40 -20.20
C LEU A 246 30.06 -8.22 -20.29
N SER A 247 30.82 -9.29 -20.05
CA SER A 247 32.29 -9.28 -20.14
C SER A 247 32.78 -8.86 -21.52
N GLN A 248 32.22 -9.45 -22.59
CA GLN A 248 32.59 -9.13 -23.99
C GLN A 248 32.28 -7.68 -24.40
N ARG A 249 31.42 -6.98 -23.67
CA ARG A 249 31.01 -5.59 -23.95
C ARG A 249 31.57 -4.59 -22.94
N ASP A 250 32.53 -5.01 -22.12
CA ASP A 250 33.12 -4.18 -21.06
C ASP A 250 32.06 -3.60 -20.09
N MET A 251 31.07 -4.42 -19.73
CA MET A 251 29.96 -4.03 -18.86
C MET A 251 30.19 -4.45 -17.40
N LEU A 252 31.35 -5.01 -17.04
CA LEU A 252 31.68 -5.39 -15.66
C LEU A 252 32.37 -4.21 -14.93
N PRO A 253 32.26 -4.11 -13.58
CA PRO A 253 31.62 -5.04 -12.66
C PRO A 253 30.09 -4.94 -12.67
N ALA A 254 29.41 -6.03 -12.31
CA ALA A 254 27.96 -6.13 -12.32
C ALA A 254 27.35 -6.65 -11.01
N ILE A 255 26.25 -6.03 -10.58
CA ILE A 255 25.37 -6.57 -9.53
C ILE A 255 24.21 -7.30 -10.20
N TYR A 256 24.05 -8.58 -9.88
CA TYR A 256 23.05 -9.46 -10.48
C TYR A 256 21.97 -9.79 -9.44
N PHE A 257 20.82 -9.12 -9.53
CA PHE A 257 19.72 -9.26 -8.58
C PHE A 257 18.91 -10.54 -8.80
N ILE A 258 18.88 -11.39 -7.79
CA ILE A 258 18.08 -12.63 -7.71
C ILE A 258 17.24 -12.61 -6.43
N PHE A 259 15.91 -12.74 -6.54
CA PHE A 259 14.98 -12.61 -5.39
C PHE A 259 14.91 -13.86 -4.48
N SER A 260 15.95 -14.69 -4.46
CA SER A 260 16.02 -15.90 -3.64
C SER A 260 17.45 -16.14 -3.19
N ARG A 261 17.67 -16.31 -1.88
CA ARG A 261 18.99 -16.63 -1.29
C ARG A 261 19.59 -17.90 -1.91
N LYS A 262 18.81 -18.99 -1.90
CA LYS A 262 19.16 -20.25 -2.59
C LYS A 262 19.39 -20.05 -4.09
N GLY A 263 18.78 -19.03 -4.70
CA GLY A 263 19.01 -18.68 -6.09
C GLY A 263 20.37 -18.01 -6.32
N CYS A 264 20.81 -17.14 -5.40
CA CYS A 264 22.14 -16.55 -5.40
C CYS A 264 23.23 -17.61 -5.22
N ASP A 265 23.09 -18.49 -4.22
CA ASP A 265 24.06 -19.58 -3.98
C ASP A 265 24.19 -20.49 -5.20
N ARG A 266 23.05 -20.92 -5.77
CA ARG A 266 23.04 -21.74 -7.00
C ARG A 266 23.63 -21.03 -8.20
N ALA A 267 23.47 -19.71 -8.29
CA ALA A 267 24.05 -18.91 -9.37
C ALA A 267 25.59 -18.92 -9.26
N VAL A 268 26.14 -18.76 -8.06
CA VAL A 268 27.59 -18.88 -7.82
C VAL A 268 28.09 -20.27 -8.20
N GLU A 269 27.41 -21.33 -7.78
CA GLU A 269 27.77 -22.71 -8.12
C GLU A 269 27.79 -22.95 -9.65
N GLU A 270 26.77 -22.47 -10.37
CA GLU A 270 26.62 -22.63 -11.83
C GLU A 270 27.78 -21.98 -12.60
N VAL A 271 28.32 -20.87 -12.12
CA VAL A 271 29.41 -20.12 -12.79
C VAL A 271 30.76 -20.24 -12.09
N SER A 272 30.89 -21.13 -11.10
CA SER A 272 32.11 -21.34 -10.30
C SER A 272 33.39 -21.63 -11.13
N GLN A 273 33.22 -22.22 -12.31
CA GLN A 273 34.33 -22.55 -13.23
C GLN A 273 34.73 -21.40 -14.16
N MET A 274 34.00 -20.28 -14.13
CA MET A 274 34.28 -19.11 -14.94
C MET A 274 35.27 -18.20 -14.21
N SER A 275 36.40 -17.90 -14.85
CA SER A 275 37.32 -16.87 -14.36
C SER A 275 36.98 -15.53 -14.99
N LEU A 276 36.67 -14.53 -14.16
CA LEU A 276 36.36 -13.16 -14.59
C LEU A 276 37.51 -12.18 -14.33
N VAL A 277 38.56 -12.65 -13.67
CA VAL A 277 39.70 -11.86 -13.21
C VAL A 277 40.96 -12.26 -13.96
N THR A 278 41.92 -11.35 -14.02
CA THR A 278 43.27 -11.64 -14.50
C THR A 278 44.07 -12.44 -13.47
N GLU A 279 45.17 -13.08 -13.86
CA GLU A 279 46.03 -13.82 -12.93
C GLU A 279 46.59 -12.93 -11.80
N GLN A 280 46.89 -11.66 -12.10
CA GLN A 280 47.36 -10.68 -11.11
C GLN A 280 46.26 -10.32 -10.10
N GLU A 281 45.04 -10.07 -10.57
CA GLU A 281 43.88 -9.81 -9.70
C GLU A 281 43.54 -11.03 -8.84
N GLN A 282 43.65 -12.23 -9.42
CA GLN A 282 43.44 -13.49 -8.70
C GLN A 282 44.48 -13.67 -7.58
N ALA A 283 45.75 -13.35 -7.82
CA ALA A 283 46.79 -13.41 -6.80
C ALA A 283 46.52 -12.41 -5.65
N LYS A 284 46.06 -11.19 -5.97
CA LYS A 284 45.65 -10.19 -4.97
C LYS A 284 44.45 -10.68 -4.16
N LEU A 285 43.39 -11.16 -4.82
CA LEU A 285 42.23 -11.75 -4.17
C LEU A 285 42.65 -12.87 -3.22
N LYS A 286 43.53 -13.76 -3.68
CA LYS A 286 44.01 -14.86 -2.87
C LYS A 286 44.70 -14.39 -1.59
N ARG A 287 45.59 -13.40 -1.69
CA ARG A 287 46.26 -12.82 -0.53
C ARG A 287 45.25 -12.27 0.49
N TYR A 288 44.33 -11.39 0.06
CA TYR A 288 43.34 -10.77 0.96
C TYR A 288 42.42 -11.80 1.62
N ILE A 289 41.93 -12.78 0.85
CA ILE A 289 41.01 -13.81 1.34
C ILE A 289 41.72 -14.76 2.30
N ASP A 290 42.94 -15.22 1.96
CA ASP A 290 43.70 -16.14 2.82
C ASP A 290 44.09 -15.45 4.14
N GLU A 291 44.42 -14.17 4.10
CA GLU A 291 44.69 -13.35 5.28
C GLU A 291 43.45 -13.19 6.16
N PHE A 292 42.30 -12.86 5.57
CA PHE A 292 41.02 -12.79 6.29
C PHE A 292 40.66 -14.12 6.96
N LEU A 293 40.81 -15.23 6.25
CA LEU A 293 40.52 -16.59 6.73
C LEU A 293 41.48 -17.03 7.83
N SER A 294 42.74 -16.58 7.80
CA SER A 294 43.71 -16.89 8.86
C SER A 294 43.33 -16.27 10.21
N HIS A 295 42.69 -15.09 10.19
CA HIS A 295 42.19 -14.41 11.38
C HIS A 295 40.79 -14.89 11.78
N ASN A 296 40.00 -15.40 10.83
CA ASN A 296 38.59 -15.77 11.02
C ASN A 296 38.32 -17.18 10.45
N PRO A 297 38.85 -18.26 11.07
CA PRO A 297 38.71 -19.61 10.53
C PRO A 297 37.23 -20.04 10.44
N ASP A 298 36.40 -19.65 11.39
CA ASP A 298 34.97 -20.03 11.43
C ASP A 298 34.10 -19.25 10.43
N ALA A 299 34.66 -18.28 9.70
CA ALA A 299 33.97 -17.56 8.63
C ALA A 299 34.00 -18.32 7.28
N ALA A 300 34.85 -19.34 7.15
CA ALA A 300 35.04 -20.06 5.90
C ALA A 300 33.83 -20.95 5.58
N ARG A 301 33.14 -20.66 4.48
CA ARG A 301 32.05 -21.51 4.00
C ARG A 301 32.52 -22.39 2.84
N VAL A 302 32.40 -23.71 3.02
CA VAL A 302 32.74 -24.71 1.99
C VAL A 302 31.95 -24.41 0.70
N GLY A 303 32.67 -24.21 -0.41
CA GLY A 303 32.09 -23.93 -1.73
C GLY A 303 31.92 -22.44 -2.09
N GLN A 304 32.16 -21.50 -1.16
CA GLN A 304 32.13 -20.06 -1.46
C GLN A 304 33.52 -19.44 -1.62
N VAL A 305 34.58 -20.09 -1.15
CA VAL A 305 35.96 -19.57 -1.22
C VAL A 305 36.49 -19.60 -2.66
N GLU A 306 36.43 -20.73 -3.36
CA GLU A 306 36.90 -20.85 -4.74
C GLU A 306 36.30 -19.85 -5.73
N PRO A 307 34.96 -19.65 -5.78
CA PRO A 307 34.35 -18.64 -6.65
C PRO A 307 34.83 -17.22 -6.34
N LEU A 308 35.15 -16.92 -5.07
CA LEU A 308 35.62 -15.60 -4.66
C LEU A 308 36.99 -15.29 -5.27
N TYR A 309 37.90 -16.27 -5.34
CA TYR A 309 39.16 -16.13 -6.08
C TYR A 309 38.96 -15.87 -7.57
N GLN A 310 37.82 -16.28 -8.15
CA GLN A 310 37.48 -16.02 -9.55
C GLN A 310 36.78 -14.67 -9.78
N GLY A 311 36.62 -13.86 -8.72
CA GLY A 311 35.94 -12.57 -8.76
C GLY A 311 34.40 -12.70 -8.78
N ILE A 312 33.86 -13.79 -8.25
CA ILE A 312 32.42 -14.08 -8.19
C ILE A 312 31.99 -14.25 -6.74
N ALA A 313 30.95 -13.54 -6.32
CA ALA A 313 30.44 -13.61 -4.95
C ALA A 313 28.91 -13.66 -4.88
N ALA A 314 28.38 -14.18 -3.77
CA ALA A 314 26.98 -13.99 -3.38
C ALA A 314 26.87 -12.92 -2.29
N HIS A 315 25.75 -12.20 -2.26
CA HIS A 315 25.44 -11.20 -1.23
C HIS A 315 23.96 -11.28 -0.82
N HIS A 316 23.69 -11.87 0.33
CA HIS A 316 22.33 -11.92 0.89
C HIS A 316 22.31 -12.13 2.40
N ALA A 317 21.15 -11.93 3.03
CA ALA A 317 21.00 -11.99 4.48
C ALA A 317 21.41 -13.32 5.14
N GLY A 318 21.36 -14.44 4.41
CA GLY A 318 21.83 -15.75 4.92
C GLY A 318 23.35 -15.92 5.01
N ILE A 319 24.14 -15.00 4.45
CA ILE A 319 25.61 -15.02 4.53
C ILE A 319 26.04 -14.34 5.82
N LEU A 320 27.10 -14.87 6.45
CA LEU A 320 27.73 -14.27 7.62
C LEU A 320 28.03 -12.78 7.39
N PRO A 321 27.73 -11.91 8.36
CA PRO A 321 28.04 -10.48 8.27
C PRO A 321 29.49 -10.16 7.90
N ALA A 322 30.46 -10.77 8.57
CA ALA A 322 31.89 -10.58 8.29
C ALA A 322 32.25 -10.91 6.83
N TRP A 323 31.69 -12.00 6.29
CA TRP A 323 31.90 -12.40 4.90
C TRP A 323 31.29 -11.40 3.91
N LYS A 324 30.12 -10.83 4.22
CA LYS A 324 29.51 -9.77 3.39
C LYS A 324 30.38 -8.51 3.37
N SER A 325 30.92 -8.11 4.51
CA SER A 325 31.82 -6.96 4.60
C SER A 325 33.08 -7.15 3.75
N LEU A 326 33.69 -8.34 3.78
CA LEU A 326 34.80 -8.69 2.90
C LEU A 326 34.42 -8.57 1.41
N VAL A 327 33.26 -9.13 1.01
CA VAL A 327 32.78 -9.04 -0.38
C VAL A 327 32.54 -7.58 -0.81
N GLU A 328 31.98 -6.76 0.07
CA GLU A 328 31.72 -5.34 -0.18
C GLU A 328 33.03 -4.57 -0.44
N GLU A 329 34.05 -4.82 0.37
CA GLU A 329 35.36 -4.19 0.26
C GLU A 329 36.08 -4.62 -1.02
N LEU A 330 36.16 -5.94 -1.28
CA LEU A 330 36.77 -6.47 -2.50
C LEU A 330 36.04 -6.01 -3.77
N PHE A 331 34.74 -5.76 -3.71
CA PHE A 331 33.97 -5.18 -4.81
C PHE A 331 34.32 -3.70 -5.04
N GLN A 332 34.47 -2.91 -3.97
CA GLN A 332 34.89 -1.51 -4.06
C GLN A 332 36.32 -1.37 -4.62
N MET A 333 37.22 -2.30 -4.26
CA MET A 333 38.56 -2.41 -4.85
C MET A 333 38.54 -2.86 -6.33
N GLY A 334 37.38 -3.22 -6.88
CA GLY A 334 37.22 -3.66 -8.26
C GLY A 334 37.72 -5.09 -8.52
N LEU A 335 38.03 -5.87 -7.48
CA LEU A 335 38.51 -7.24 -7.60
C LEU A 335 37.37 -8.24 -7.83
N ILE A 336 36.20 -8.01 -7.21
CA ILE A 336 34.98 -8.78 -7.50
C ILE A 336 34.27 -8.20 -8.74
N LYS A 337 34.08 -9.03 -9.77
CA LYS A 337 33.51 -8.61 -11.05
C LYS A 337 32.00 -8.85 -11.12
N VAL A 338 31.49 -9.88 -10.44
CA VAL A 338 30.05 -10.17 -10.39
C VAL A 338 29.62 -10.52 -8.96
N VAL A 339 28.59 -9.84 -8.48
CA VAL A 339 27.93 -10.14 -7.20
C VAL A 339 26.49 -10.55 -7.45
N PHE A 340 26.11 -11.76 -7.03
CA PHE A 340 24.73 -12.22 -7.02
C PHE A 340 24.05 -11.79 -5.74
N ALA A 341 23.15 -10.80 -5.84
CA ALA A 341 22.58 -10.14 -4.67
C ALA A 341 21.07 -10.31 -4.55
N THR A 342 20.55 -10.35 -3.32
CA THR A 342 19.12 -10.14 -3.09
C THR A 342 18.77 -8.65 -3.10
N GLU A 343 17.47 -8.34 -3.12
CA GLU A 343 16.92 -6.97 -3.10
C GLU A 343 17.49 -6.08 -1.97
N THR A 344 17.89 -6.68 -0.85
CA THR A 344 18.48 -5.97 0.31
C THR A 344 19.70 -5.11 -0.06
N LEU A 345 20.47 -5.49 -1.08
CA LEU A 345 21.62 -4.72 -1.53
C LEU A 345 21.22 -3.44 -2.29
N ALA A 346 20.05 -3.44 -2.95
CA ALA A 346 19.57 -2.28 -3.69
C ALA A 346 19.35 -1.07 -2.78
N ALA A 347 19.09 -1.29 -1.50
CA ALA A 347 18.46 -0.32 -0.62
C ALA A 347 19.38 0.35 0.41
N GLY A 348 20.70 0.08 0.49
CA GLY A 348 21.47 0.83 1.49
C GLY A 348 22.95 0.58 1.73
N ILE A 349 23.75 0.20 0.73
CA ILE A 349 25.21 0.19 0.85
C ILE A 349 25.82 0.88 -0.36
N ASN A 350 26.89 1.67 -0.22
CA ASN A 350 27.58 2.30 -1.35
C ASN A 350 28.43 1.26 -2.09
N MET A 351 27.77 0.45 -2.91
CA MET A 351 28.37 -0.52 -3.82
C MET A 351 27.88 -0.22 -5.26
N PRO A 352 28.34 0.87 -5.90
CA PRO A 352 27.94 1.19 -7.26
C PRO A 352 28.67 0.28 -8.25
N ALA A 353 27.93 -0.25 -9.22
CA ALA A 353 28.45 -1.14 -10.26
C ALA A 353 28.37 -0.45 -11.62
N ARG A 354 29.18 -0.86 -12.60
CA ARG A 354 28.98 -0.38 -13.98
C ARG A 354 27.64 -0.87 -14.54
N THR A 355 27.26 -2.10 -14.19
CA THR A 355 26.01 -2.73 -14.64
C THR A 355 25.18 -3.26 -13.49
N THR A 356 23.86 -3.14 -13.62
CA THR A 356 22.89 -3.88 -12.81
C THR A 356 22.12 -4.85 -13.70
N VAL A 357 22.03 -6.12 -13.27
CA VAL A 357 21.22 -7.14 -13.93
C VAL A 357 20.03 -7.49 -13.04
N ILE A 358 18.83 -7.54 -13.62
CA ILE A 358 17.59 -7.92 -12.94
C ILE A 358 17.10 -9.23 -13.54
N SER A 359 17.20 -10.32 -12.77
CA SER A 359 16.96 -11.70 -13.22
C SER A 359 15.50 -12.03 -13.54
N SER A 360 14.57 -11.35 -12.86
CA SER A 360 13.12 -11.48 -13.06
C SER A 360 12.44 -10.16 -12.72
N LEU A 361 11.24 -9.94 -13.27
CA LEU A 361 10.46 -8.73 -12.99
C LEU A 361 9.32 -8.99 -12.00
N SER A 362 9.23 -10.20 -11.46
CA SER A 362 8.32 -10.52 -10.37
C SER A 362 9.05 -11.15 -9.18
N LYS A 363 8.46 -10.95 -8.00
CA LYS A 363 8.93 -11.58 -6.76
C LYS A 363 7.79 -12.29 -6.05
N ARG A 364 8.14 -13.28 -5.22
CA ARG A 364 7.19 -14.00 -4.38
C ARG A 364 6.90 -13.18 -3.13
N THR A 365 5.61 -13.01 -2.84
CA THR A 365 5.09 -12.40 -1.61
C THR A 365 4.25 -13.42 -0.86
N ASP A 366 3.83 -13.12 0.37
CA ASP A 366 2.95 -13.98 1.16
C ASP A 366 1.60 -14.25 0.47
N ARG A 367 1.20 -13.33 -0.42
CA ARG A 367 -0.05 -13.42 -1.21
C ARG A 367 0.17 -14.00 -2.61
N GLY A 368 1.36 -14.53 -2.90
CA GLY A 368 1.75 -15.09 -4.21
C GLY A 368 2.73 -14.21 -4.98
N HIS A 369 2.89 -14.47 -6.28
CA HIS A 369 3.81 -13.71 -7.14
C HIS A 369 3.21 -12.36 -7.56
N ARG A 370 4.04 -11.31 -7.52
CA ARG A 370 3.68 -9.94 -7.91
C ARG A 370 4.81 -9.31 -8.74
N LEU A 371 4.45 -8.51 -9.74
CA LEU A 371 5.41 -7.66 -10.49
C LEU A 371 6.04 -6.62 -9.55
N LEU A 372 7.33 -6.36 -9.73
CA LEU A 372 8.04 -5.27 -9.05
C LEU A 372 7.31 -3.94 -9.24
N ASN A 373 7.38 -3.06 -8.25
CA ASN A 373 6.92 -1.67 -8.38
C ASN A 373 7.95 -0.87 -9.17
N ALA A 374 7.57 0.35 -9.55
CA ALA A 374 8.48 1.28 -10.18
C ALA A 374 9.62 1.67 -9.22
N SER A 375 9.32 1.98 -7.95
CA SER A 375 10.36 2.35 -6.97
C SER A 375 11.37 1.23 -6.73
N GLU A 376 10.93 -0.02 -6.55
CA GLU A 376 11.82 -1.19 -6.37
C GLU A 376 12.75 -1.37 -7.59
N PHE A 377 12.18 -1.27 -8.80
CA PHE A 377 12.93 -1.37 -10.05
C PHE A 377 13.97 -0.24 -10.19
N LEU A 378 13.57 1.00 -9.91
CA LEU A 378 14.43 2.18 -10.03
C LEU A 378 15.53 2.20 -8.96
N GLN A 379 15.29 1.68 -7.75
CA GLN A 379 16.33 1.51 -6.73
C GLN A 379 17.41 0.52 -7.18
N MET A 380 17.01 -0.64 -7.73
CA MET A 380 17.95 -1.59 -8.30
C MET A 380 18.73 -0.98 -9.47
N ALA A 381 18.02 -0.40 -10.44
CA ALA A 381 18.60 0.25 -11.60
C ALA A 381 19.55 1.40 -11.23
N GLY A 382 19.26 2.11 -10.15
CA GLY A 382 20.05 3.24 -9.64
C GLY A 382 21.45 2.85 -9.14
N ARG A 383 21.76 1.56 -9.00
CA ARG A 383 23.10 1.05 -8.67
C ARG A 383 24.05 0.98 -9.87
N ALA A 384 23.52 1.12 -11.10
CA ALA A 384 24.32 1.08 -12.32
C ALA A 384 24.95 2.45 -12.64
N GLY A 385 26.23 2.46 -13.00
CA GLY A 385 27.01 3.66 -13.30
C GLY A 385 27.66 4.28 -12.06
N ARG A 386 28.99 4.30 -12.04
CA ARG A 386 29.82 4.89 -10.99
C ARG A 386 30.22 6.32 -11.36
N ARG A 387 29.83 7.31 -10.54
CA ARG A 387 30.16 8.72 -10.76
C ARG A 387 31.68 8.89 -10.81
N GLY A 388 32.19 9.54 -11.86
CA GLY A 388 33.62 9.78 -12.06
C GLY A 388 34.39 8.61 -12.67
N MET A 389 33.80 7.40 -12.81
CA MET A 389 34.46 6.24 -13.41
C MET A 389 33.77 5.75 -14.70
N ASP A 390 32.43 5.82 -14.76
CA ASP A 390 31.67 5.35 -15.91
C ASP A 390 30.96 6.51 -16.62
N GLU A 391 31.00 6.53 -17.96
CA GLU A 391 30.21 7.47 -18.77
C GLU A 391 28.72 7.12 -18.80
N ARG A 392 28.39 5.82 -18.65
CA ARG A 392 27.03 5.28 -18.70
C ARG A 392 26.88 4.14 -17.71
N GLY A 393 25.71 4.06 -17.08
CA GLY A 393 25.31 2.92 -16.26
C GLY A 393 24.38 2.00 -17.04
N TYR A 394 24.62 0.69 -17.03
CA TYR A 394 23.81 -0.25 -17.79
C TYR A 394 22.82 -0.99 -16.91
N VAL A 395 21.56 -1.05 -17.34
CA VAL A 395 20.50 -1.82 -16.65
C VAL A 395 20.06 -2.94 -17.56
N VAL A 396 20.32 -4.19 -17.18
CA VAL A 396 20.03 -5.37 -17.99
C VAL A 396 18.89 -6.16 -17.37
N THR A 397 17.77 -6.27 -18.07
CA THR A 397 16.65 -7.12 -17.66
C THR A 397 16.68 -8.44 -18.43
N VAL A 398 16.46 -9.55 -17.74
CA VAL A 398 16.59 -10.89 -18.32
C VAL A 398 15.22 -11.45 -18.70
N GLN A 399 15.12 -12.08 -19.86
CA GLN A 399 13.90 -12.74 -20.29
C GLN A 399 13.57 -13.94 -19.38
N THR A 400 12.33 -13.97 -18.86
CA THR A 400 11.82 -15.12 -18.12
C THR A 400 10.71 -15.83 -18.90
N ARG A 401 10.27 -16.98 -18.38
CA ARG A 401 9.12 -17.71 -18.94
C ARG A 401 7.80 -16.94 -18.79
N PHE A 402 7.74 -15.97 -17.88
CA PHE A 402 6.53 -15.26 -17.48
C PHE A 402 6.55 -13.78 -17.88
N GLU A 403 7.73 -13.16 -17.90
CA GLU A 403 7.94 -11.75 -18.20
C GLU A 403 8.85 -11.56 -19.41
N GLY A 404 8.59 -10.51 -20.19
CA GLY A 404 9.40 -10.13 -21.32
C GLY A 404 9.73 -8.64 -21.37
N ALA A 405 10.14 -8.18 -22.55
CA ALA A 405 10.55 -6.80 -22.77
C ALA A 405 9.40 -5.77 -22.59
N GLN A 406 8.13 -6.21 -22.64
CA GLN A 406 6.99 -5.31 -22.43
C GLN A 406 6.90 -4.87 -20.96
N GLU A 407 6.92 -5.83 -20.05
CA GLU A 407 6.93 -5.59 -18.61
C GLU A 407 8.18 -4.80 -18.20
N ALA A 408 9.35 -5.15 -18.76
CA ALA A 408 10.60 -4.40 -18.54
C ALA A 408 10.49 -2.93 -18.98
N SER A 409 9.95 -2.69 -20.18
CA SER A 409 9.81 -1.33 -20.72
C SER A 409 8.80 -0.51 -19.93
N TYR A 410 7.75 -1.15 -19.40
CA TYR A 410 6.78 -0.48 -18.53
C TYR A 410 7.46 0.01 -17.25
N LEU A 411 8.20 -0.85 -16.56
CA LEU A 411 8.93 -0.48 -15.34
C LEU A 411 9.99 0.60 -15.58
N ALA A 412 10.75 0.49 -16.68
CA ALA A 412 11.79 1.47 -17.03
C ALA A 412 11.25 2.85 -17.41
N THR A 413 9.96 2.98 -17.76
CA THR A 413 9.33 4.26 -18.13
C THR A 413 8.31 4.74 -17.10
N SER A 414 8.10 3.98 -16.02
CA SER A 414 7.19 4.36 -14.94
C SER A 414 7.82 5.41 -14.03
N ARG A 415 6.98 6.26 -13.45
CA ARG A 415 7.39 7.19 -12.38
C ARG A 415 7.56 6.42 -11.08
N ALA A 416 8.34 6.98 -10.15
CA ALA A 416 8.45 6.44 -8.80
C ALA A 416 7.06 6.37 -8.13
N ASP A 417 6.89 5.43 -7.22
CA ASP A 417 5.65 5.31 -6.45
C ASP A 417 5.55 6.44 -5.39
N PRO A 418 4.33 6.90 -5.04
CA PRO A 418 4.15 7.87 -3.97
C PRO A 418 4.49 7.27 -2.60
N LEU A 419 4.80 8.14 -1.66
CA LEU A 419 4.92 7.84 -0.24
C LEU A 419 3.53 7.59 0.37
N ILE A 420 3.43 6.51 1.14
CA ILE A 420 2.25 6.04 1.85
C ILE A 420 2.66 5.87 3.32
N SER A 421 1.98 6.56 4.22
CA SER A 421 2.18 6.43 5.66
C SER A 421 2.02 4.97 6.11
N GLN A 422 2.94 4.53 6.96
CA GLN A 422 2.89 3.24 7.65
C GLN A 422 2.64 3.42 9.15
N PHE A 423 2.22 4.63 9.56
CA PHE A 423 1.96 4.97 10.94
C PHE A 423 0.96 3.99 11.57
N THR A 424 1.40 3.34 12.64
CA THR A 424 0.61 2.37 13.39
C THR A 424 0.92 2.53 14.88
N PRO A 425 -0.08 2.84 15.72
CA PRO A 425 0.13 2.92 17.15
C PRO A 425 0.62 1.57 17.74
N SER A 426 1.61 1.61 18.63
CA SER A 426 2.09 0.44 19.40
C SER A 426 1.82 0.59 20.90
N TYR A 427 1.94 -0.49 21.68
CA TYR A 427 1.81 -0.39 23.14
C TYR A 427 2.91 0.50 23.73
N GLY A 428 4.14 0.37 23.22
CA GLY A 428 5.26 1.22 23.62
C GLY A 428 4.97 2.71 23.37
N MET A 429 4.42 3.06 22.20
CA MET A 429 4.03 4.45 21.89
C MET A 429 3.00 4.97 22.90
N VAL A 430 1.93 4.21 23.16
CA VAL A 430 0.88 4.61 24.13
C VAL A 430 1.48 4.86 25.50
N LEU A 431 2.30 3.93 25.99
CA LEU A 431 2.90 4.05 27.30
C LEU A 431 3.87 5.25 27.37
N ASN A 432 4.71 5.47 26.36
CA ASN A 432 5.67 6.58 26.35
C ASN A 432 4.98 7.95 26.25
N LEU A 433 3.96 8.08 25.42
CA LEU A 433 3.19 9.32 25.30
C LEU A 433 2.50 9.65 26.63
N LEU A 434 1.85 8.67 27.25
CA LEU A 434 1.14 8.86 28.52
C LEU A 434 2.07 9.11 29.73
N GLN A 435 3.39 8.89 29.61
CA GLN A 435 4.35 9.27 30.66
C GLN A 435 4.61 10.77 30.71
N THR A 436 4.55 11.44 29.57
CA THR A 436 5.06 12.81 29.40
C THR A 436 4.00 13.79 28.94
N HIS A 437 2.88 13.28 28.40
CA HIS A 437 1.81 14.06 27.82
C HIS A 437 0.45 13.67 28.43
N SER A 438 -0.44 14.64 28.47
CA SER A 438 -1.86 14.40 28.70
C SER A 438 -2.50 13.64 27.53
N LEU A 439 -3.70 13.10 27.74
CA LEU A 439 -4.44 12.42 26.67
C LEU A 439 -4.75 13.33 25.49
N GLU A 440 -5.02 14.62 25.76
CA GLU A 440 -5.34 15.63 24.75
C GLU A 440 -4.11 15.93 23.88
N GLU A 441 -2.95 16.12 24.51
CA GLU A 441 -1.67 16.31 23.80
C GLU A 441 -1.27 15.06 23.00
N ALA A 442 -1.48 13.86 23.55
CA ALA A 442 -1.20 12.61 22.85
C ALA A 442 -2.11 12.44 21.61
N GLN A 443 -3.38 12.84 21.70
CA GLN A 443 -4.30 12.86 20.56
C GLN A 443 -3.79 13.81 19.48
N GLU A 444 -3.41 15.03 19.85
CA GLU A 444 -2.91 16.03 18.90
C GLU A 444 -1.67 15.53 18.16
N LEU A 445 -0.75 14.86 18.85
CA LEU A 445 0.46 14.30 18.23
C LEU A 445 0.15 13.19 17.21
N ILE A 446 -0.84 12.34 17.48
CA ILE A 446 -1.27 11.28 16.55
C ILE A 446 -1.96 11.89 15.32
N GLU A 447 -2.73 12.96 15.52
CA GLU A 447 -3.39 13.70 14.45
C GLU A 447 -2.40 14.45 13.55
N ARG A 448 -1.16 14.67 14.00
CA ARG A 448 -0.06 15.21 13.18
C ARG A 448 0.63 14.16 12.29
N SER A 449 0.23 12.89 12.33
CA SER A 449 0.82 11.85 11.46
C SER A 449 0.69 12.17 9.96
N PHE A 450 1.64 11.69 9.15
CA PHE A 450 1.59 11.86 7.70
C PHE A 450 0.38 11.15 7.10
N GLY A 451 -0.01 10.01 7.70
CA GLY A 451 -1.23 9.29 7.33
C GLY A 451 -2.49 10.13 7.52
N GLN A 452 -2.58 10.87 8.62
CA GLN A 452 -3.69 11.80 8.86
C GLN A 452 -3.67 12.96 7.87
N TYR A 453 -2.51 13.57 7.63
CA TYR A 453 -2.35 14.64 6.64
C TYR A 453 -2.84 14.22 5.24
N LEU A 454 -2.39 13.06 4.76
CA LEU A 454 -2.84 12.51 3.46
C LEU A 454 -4.33 12.20 3.46
N ALA A 455 -4.86 11.69 4.57
CA ALA A 455 -6.30 11.47 4.71
C ALA A 455 -7.06 12.80 4.60
N THR A 456 -6.64 13.85 5.31
CA THR A 456 -7.25 15.18 5.22
C THR A 456 -7.24 15.71 3.79
N LEU A 457 -6.13 15.61 3.06
CA LEU A 457 -6.06 15.99 1.64
C LEU A 457 -7.05 15.20 0.78
N HIS A 458 -7.12 13.87 0.94
CA HIS A 458 -8.07 13.03 0.22
C HIS A 458 -9.54 13.30 0.61
N LEU A 459 -9.78 13.80 1.81
CA LEU A 459 -11.10 14.14 2.32
C LEU A 459 -11.56 15.54 1.91
N GLN A 460 -10.68 16.44 1.45
CA GLN A 460 -11.07 17.79 0.99
C GLN A 460 -12.19 17.80 -0.07
N PRO A 461 -12.16 16.95 -1.12
CA PRO A 461 -13.27 16.86 -2.07
C PRO A 461 -14.58 16.42 -1.41
N GLN A 462 -14.50 15.57 -0.37
CA GLN A 462 -15.68 15.14 0.38
C GLN A 462 -16.20 16.27 1.28
N GLN A 463 -15.33 17.04 1.93
CA GLN A 463 -15.68 18.22 2.71
C GLN A 463 -16.33 19.29 1.83
N GLN A 464 -15.78 19.54 0.63
CA GLN A 464 -16.40 20.45 -0.33
C GLN A 464 -17.78 19.94 -0.77
N ALA A 465 -17.93 18.64 -1.04
CA ALA A 465 -19.22 18.06 -1.38
C ALA A 465 -20.24 18.16 -0.22
N ILE A 466 -19.78 18.07 1.04
CA ILE A 466 -20.59 18.32 2.23
C ILE A 466 -21.06 19.78 2.25
N ALA A 467 -20.14 20.74 2.09
CA ALA A 467 -20.47 22.16 2.03
C ALA A 467 -21.44 22.50 0.89
N ASP A 468 -21.27 21.87 -0.28
CA ASP A 468 -22.18 22.03 -1.42
C ASP A 468 -23.59 21.48 -1.11
N ILE A 469 -23.68 20.34 -0.41
CA ILE A 469 -24.96 19.75 0.03
C ILE A 469 -25.63 20.65 1.07
N GLU A 470 -24.89 21.15 2.05
CA GLU A 470 -25.38 22.10 3.05
C GLU A 470 -25.93 23.37 2.40
N ALA A 471 -25.20 23.93 1.42
CA ALA A 471 -25.66 25.09 0.66
C ALA A 471 -26.93 24.80 -0.15
N LEU A 472 -27.06 23.59 -0.73
CA LEU A 472 -28.27 23.16 -1.44
C LEU A 472 -29.46 22.97 -0.49
N ILE A 473 -29.22 22.43 0.71
CA ILE A 473 -30.25 22.31 1.76
C ILE A 473 -30.71 23.70 2.17
N ALA A 474 -29.79 24.60 2.51
CA ALA A 474 -30.10 25.98 2.92
C ALA A 474 -30.90 26.72 1.83
N LYS A 475 -30.54 26.55 0.55
CA LYS A 475 -31.29 27.12 -0.57
C LYS A 475 -32.73 26.60 -0.63
N HIS A 476 -32.92 25.28 -0.53
CA HIS A 476 -34.26 24.68 -0.56
C HIS A 476 -35.08 24.98 0.70
N GLN A 477 -34.44 25.16 1.85
CA GLN A 477 -35.09 25.60 3.09
C GLN A 477 -35.58 27.05 2.97
N ALA A 478 -34.76 27.96 2.42
CA ALA A 478 -35.17 29.33 2.15
C ALA A 478 -36.39 29.42 1.20
N ASP A 479 -36.46 28.53 0.19
CA ASP A 479 -37.63 28.42 -0.69
C ASP A 479 -38.90 27.95 0.06
N LEU A 480 -38.78 27.40 1.27
CA LEU A 480 -39.86 26.86 2.11
C LEU A 480 -40.13 27.67 3.40
N ASP A 481 -39.32 28.67 3.74
CA ASP A 481 -39.41 29.44 5.00
C ASP A 481 -40.79 30.08 5.25
N HIS A 482 -41.54 30.38 4.20
CA HIS A 482 -42.84 31.04 4.25
C HIS A 482 -44.03 30.06 4.19
N VAL A 483 -43.76 28.76 4.26
CA VAL A 483 -44.72 27.68 3.99
C VAL A 483 -45.05 26.91 5.27
N ASP A 484 -46.34 26.66 5.50
CA ASP A 484 -46.77 25.79 6.60
C ASP A 484 -46.58 24.32 6.22
N VAL A 485 -45.72 23.65 6.98
CA VAL A 485 -45.35 22.24 6.80
C VAL A 485 -46.55 21.31 7.03
N ASP A 486 -47.43 21.63 7.99
CA ASP A 486 -48.58 20.79 8.32
C ASP A 486 -49.65 20.86 7.22
N ALA A 487 -49.85 22.04 6.65
CA ALA A 487 -50.74 22.23 5.50
C ALA A 487 -50.23 21.49 4.24
N LEU A 488 -48.91 21.49 3.97
CA LEU A 488 -48.34 20.70 2.87
C LEU A 488 -48.49 19.19 3.09
N ALA A 489 -48.28 18.71 4.32
CA ALA A 489 -48.44 17.29 4.66
C ALA A 489 -49.89 16.83 4.48
N HIS A 490 -50.87 17.67 4.86
CA HIS A 490 -52.28 17.40 4.63
C HIS A 490 -52.62 17.37 3.13
N TYR A 491 -52.11 18.31 2.34
CA TYR A 491 -52.27 18.32 0.88
C TYR A 491 -51.67 17.06 0.22
N GLN A 492 -50.54 16.56 0.71
CA GLN A 492 -49.92 15.33 0.21
C GLN A 492 -50.80 14.10 0.50
N LYS A 493 -51.33 13.98 1.72
CA LYS A 493 -52.26 12.89 2.09
C LYS A 493 -53.50 12.87 1.21
N LEU A 494 -54.08 14.04 0.91
CA LEU A 494 -55.22 14.15 0.01
C LEU A 494 -54.89 13.69 -1.41
N ASN A 495 -53.72 14.03 -1.95
CA ASN A 495 -53.29 13.56 -3.27
C ASN A 495 -53.02 12.06 -3.33
N GLU A 496 -52.44 11.48 -2.28
CA GLU A 496 -52.23 10.04 -2.17
C GLU A 496 -53.58 9.31 -2.13
N ARG A 497 -54.53 9.81 -1.32
CA ARG A 497 -55.90 9.30 -1.28
C ARG A 497 -56.61 9.41 -2.63
N LEU A 498 -56.51 10.57 -3.31
CA LEU A 498 -57.09 10.75 -4.64
C LEU A 498 -56.55 9.74 -5.65
N LYS A 499 -55.25 9.44 -5.60
CA LYS A 499 -54.61 8.47 -6.50
C LYS A 499 -55.13 7.05 -6.26
N GLU A 500 -55.31 6.67 -5.00
CA GLU A 500 -55.88 5.37 -4.63
C GLU A 500 -57.34 5.26 -5.06
N GLU A 501 -58.16 6.27 -4.77
CA GLU A 501 -59.59 6.31 -5.12
C GLU A 501 -59.79 6.30 -6.65
N ARG A 502 -58.97 7.03 -7.42
CA ARG A 502 -58.99 6.97 -8.90
C ARG A 502 -58.59 5.58 -9.43
N ARG A 503 -57.66 4.91 -8.77
CA ARG A 503 -57.27 3.53 -9.13
C ARG A 503 -58.44 2.57 -8.89
N LEU A 504 -59.11 2.67 -7.75
CA LEU A 504 -60.28 1.86 -7.41
C LEU A 504 -61.45 2.11 -8.39
N LEU A 505 -61.75 3.38 -8.68
CA LEU A 505 -62.78 3.76 -9.64
C LEU A 505 -62.54 3.16 -11.03
N LYS A 506 -61.28 3.12 -11.50
CA LYS A 506 -60.92 2.50 -12.78
C LYS A 506 -61.24 0.99 -12.79
N VAL A 507 -60.91 0.30 -11.69
CA VAL A 507 -61.18 -1.14 -11.55
C VAL A 507 -62.69 -1.41 -11.55
N LEU A 508 -63.45 -0.64 -10.77
CA LEU A 508 -64.91 -0.79 -10.67
C LEU A 508 -65.62 -0.50 -12.00
N LYS A 509 -65.22 0.54 -12.74
CA LYS A 509 -65.75 0.82 -14.09
C LYS A 509 -65.51 -0.33 -15.06
N GLN A 510 -64.33 -0.95 -15.00
CA GLN A 510 -64.00 -2.10 -15.85
C GLN A 510 -64.82 -3.34 -15.50
N GLN A 511 -65.01 -3.62 -14.21
CA GLN A 511 -65.85 -4.72 -13.74
C GLN A 511 -67.32 -4.54 -14.14
N ALA A 512 -67.87 -3.33 -13.98
CA ALA A 512 -69.24 -3.00 -14.37
C ALA A 512 -69.46 -3.19 -15.89
N GLN A 513 -68.50 -2.75 -16.72
CA GLN A 513 -68.55 -2.96 -18.18
C GLN A 513 -68.49 -4.44 -18.57
N GLN A 514 -67.66 -5.24 -17.89
CA GLN A 514 -67.56 -6.68 -18.14
C GLN A 514 -68.84 -7.42 -17.76
N ALA A 515 -69.44 -7.10 -16.61
CA ALA A 515 -70.72 -7.68 -16.18
C ALA A 515 -71.84 -7.36 -17.19
N GLN A 516 -71.97 -6.10 -17.60
CA GLN A 516 -72.95 -5.69 -18.63
C GLN A 516 -72.74 -6.42 -19.97
N ALA A 517 -71.49 -6.63 -20.39
CA ALA A 517 -71.19 -7.34 -21.64
C ALA A 517 -71.56 -8.83 -21.56
N GLN A 518 -71.36 -9.48 -20.41
CA GLN A 518 -71.74 -10.88 -20.19
C GLN A 518 -73.26 -11.06 -20.18
N ASP A 519 -74.00 -10.18 -19.48
CA ASP A 519 -75.47 -10.20 -19.46
C ASP A 519 -76.04 -10.02 -20.87
N LEU A 520 -75.50 -9.06 -21.63
CA LEU A 520 -75.93 -8.79 -23.01
C LEU A 520 -75.70 -9.99 -23.93
N ALA A 521 -74.55 -10.68 -23.81
CA ALA A 521 -74.25 -11.87 -24.60
C ALA A 521 -75.25 -13.01 -24.34
N LEU A 522 -75.64 -13.23 -23.08
CA LEU A 522 -76.67 -14.21 -22.71
C LEU A 522 -78.03 -13.83 -23.30
N SER A 523 -78.45 -12.56 -23.17
CA SER A 523 -79.75 -12.09 -23.67
C SER A 523 -79.85 -12.10 -25.20
N VAL A 524 -78.77 -11.79 -25.93
CA VAL A 524 -78.77 -11.80 -27.40
C VAL A 524 -78.99 -13.20 -27.96
N ASN A 525 -78.55 -14.27 -27.29
CA ASN A 525 -78.81 -15.63 -27.77
C ASN A 525 -80.32 -15.93 -27.90
N PHE A 526 -81.14 -15.41 -26.98
CA PHE A 526 -82.60 -15.59 -26.98
C PHE A 526 -83.36 -14.56 -27.80
N ALA A 527 -82.74 -13.44 -28.21
CA ALA A 527 -83.39 -12.42 -29.01
C ALA A 527 -83.86 -12.98 -30.37
N ILE A 528 -85.06 -12.63 -30.82
CA ILE A 528 -85.62 -13.06 -32.12
C ILE A 528 -85.77 -11.86 -33.06
N ALA A 529 -86.05 -12.12 -34.34
CA ALA A 529 -86.42 -11.06 -35.27
C ALA A 529 -87.58 -10.23 -34.72
N GLY A 530 -87.51 -8.91 -34.88
CA GLY A 530 -88.43 -7.94 -34.29
C GLY A 530 -88.06 -7.42 -32.90
N THR A 531 -87.01 -7.95 -32.25
CA THR A 531 -86.56 -7.46 -30.92
C THR A 531 -85.94 -6.07 -31.03
N ILE A 532 -86.34 -5.13 -30.17
CA ILE A 532 -85.81 -3.76 -30.15
C ILE A 532 -84.50 -3.73 -29.34
N LEU A 533 -83.50 -2.99 -29.83
CA LEU A 533 -82.20 -2.83 -29.20
C LEU A 533 -81.63 -1.43 -29.43
N SER A 534 -80.75 -1.00 -28.56
CA SER A 534 -80.04 0.27 -28.68
C SER A 534 -78.61 0.04 -29.13
N LEU A 535 -78.16 0.76 -30.15
CA LEU A 535 -76.79 0.72 -30.67
C LEU A 535 -75.93 1.79 -30.01
N ARG A 536 -74.64 1.51 -29.82
CA ARG A 536 -73.65 2.45 -29.27
C ARG A 536 -73.09 3.39 -30.33
N GLN A 537 -72.96 2.93 -31.58
CA GLN A 537 -72.36 3.71 -32.68
C GLN A 537 -72.97 3.36 -34.04
N PRO A 538 -73.78 4.25 -34.65
CA PRO A 538 -74.33 5.47 -34.06
C PRO A 538 -75.27 5.16 -32.88
N GLU A 539 -75.32 6.05 -31.90
CA GLU A 539 -76.25 5.99 -30.78
C GLU A 539 -77.70 6.10 -31.26
N MET A 540 -78.40 4.98 -31.37
CA MET A 540 -79.78 4.97 -31.86
C MET A 540 -80.54 3.69 -31.50
N THR A 541 -81.86 3.79 -31.49
CA THR A 541 -82.74 2.62 -31.39
C THR A 541 -82.84 1.91 -32.75
N ALA A 542 -82.73 0.59 -32.73
CA ALA A 542 -82.82 -0.28 -33.88
C ALA A 542 -83.67 -1.52 -33.58
N VAL A 543 -84.14 -2.21 -34.61
CA VAL A 543 -84.79 -3.52 -34.48
C VAL A 543 -83.89 -4.61 -35.03
N LEU A 544 -83.78 -5.73 -34.33
CA LEU A 544 -83.10 -6.93 -34.81
C LEU A 544 -83.91 -7.53 -35.95
N VAL A 545 -83.28 -7.62 -37.12
CA VAL A 545 -83.89 -8.18 -38.33
C VAL A 545 -83.53 -9.65 -38.47
N MET A 546 -82.26 -9.98 -38.29
CA MET A 546 -81.78 -11.37 -38.34
C MET A 546 -80.42 -11.51 -37.66
N LYS A 547 -80.02 -12.77 -37.42
CA LYS A 547 -78.68 -13.13 -36.95
C LYS A 547 -77.95 -13.89 -38.04
N LEU A 548 -76.70 -13.51 -38.31
CA LEU A 548 -75.81 -14.21 -39.22
C LEU A 548 -74.83 -15.06 -38.39
N PRO A 549 -74.88 -16.40 -38.48
CA PRO A 549 -74.05 -17.28 -37.66
C PRO A 549 -72.56 -17.14 -38.01
N ARG A 550 -71.69 -17.34 -37.00
CA ARG A 550 -70.22 -17.38 -37.14
C ARG A 550 -69.68 -18.60 -36.41
N GLU A 551 -68.73 -19.31 -37.01
CA GLU A 551 -68.09 -20.47 -36.36
C GLU A 551 -67.26 -20.02 -35.14
N GLY A 552 -67.60 -20.54 -33.96
CA GLY A 552 -66.85 -20.33 -32.72
C GLY A 552 -66.87 -18.90 -32.14
N GLN A 553 -67.72 -18.01 -32.65
CA GLN A 553 -67.86 -16.62 -32.19
C GLN A 553 -69.34 -16.20 -32.16
N ASP A 554 -69.64 -15.10 -31.45
CA ASP A 554 -71.00 -14.55 -31.40
C ASP A 554 -71.48 -14.14 -32.81
N PRO A 555 -72.77 -14.38 -33.14
CA PRO A 555 -73.31 -14.08 -34.47
C PRO A 555 -73.28 -12.57 -34.75
N PHE A 556 -73.16 -12.19 -36.03
CA PHE A 556 -73.43 -10.80 -36.40
C PHE A 556 -74.94 -10.55 -36.32
N LEU A 557 -75.32 -9.39 -35.79
CA LEU A 557 -76.69 -8.94 -35.74
C LEU A 557 -76.95 -8.01 -36.91
N VAL A 558 -77.99 -8.28 -37.68
CA VAL A 558 -78.47 -7.35 -38.71
C VAL A 558 -79.59 -6.55 -38.08
N CYS A 559 -79.38 -5.25 -37.94
CA CYS A 559 -80.29 -4.34 -37.26
C CYS A 559 -80.76 -3.26 -38.22
N LEU A 560 -82.06 -2.94 -38.20
CA LEU A 560 -82.63 -1.81 -38.92
C LEU A 560 -82.74 -0.62 -37.97
N GLY A 561 -82.03 0.47 -38.26
CA GLY A 561 -82.10 1.71 -37.50
C GLY A 561 -83.32 2.57 -37.86
N GLN A 562 -83.67 3.52 -36.98
CA GLN A 562 -84.69 4.55 -37.23
C GLN A 562 -84.47 5.38 -38.51
N ASP A 563 -83.23 5.48 -38.97
CA ASP A 563 -82.83 6.18 -40.20
C ASP A 563 -83.04 5.34 -41.47
N ASN A 564 -83.75 4.21 -41.35
CA ASN A 564 -84.02 3.27 -42.44
C ASN A 564 -82.74 2.71 -43.09
N LEU A 565 -81.69 2.49 -42.29
CA LEU A 565 -80.47 1.81 -42.71
C LEU A 565 -80.34 0.47 -41.99
N LEU A 566 -80.20 -0.60 -42.78
CA LEU A 566 -79.81 -1.93 -42.31
C LEU A 566 -78.31 -1.93 -42.02
N ARG A 567 -77.93 -2.34 -40.82
CA ARG A 567 -76.54 -2.40 -40.36
C ARG A 567 -76.19 -3.79 -39.87
N VAL A 568 -75.01 -4.26 -40.22
CA VAL A 568 -74.42 -5.47 -39.64
C VAL A 568 -73.53 -5.05 -38.48
N VAL A 569 -73.90 -5.43 -37.26
CA VAL A 569 -73.23 -5.03 -36.02
C VAL A 569 -72.81 -6.25 -35.20
N THR A 570 -71.87 -6.03 -34.28
CA THR A 570 -71.42 -7.04 -33.29
C THR A 570 -72.08 -6.80 -31.94
N LEU A 571 -71.94 -7.76 -31.01
CA LEU A 571 -72.38 -7.56 -29.62
C LEU A 571 -71.74 -6.33 -28.95
N ALA A 572 -70.51 -5.99 -29.30
CA ALA A 572 -69.82 -4.83 -28.74
C ALA A 572 -70.48 -3.50 -29.12
N ASP A 573 -71.20 -3.47 -30.24
CA ASP A 573 -71.89 -2.30 -30.78
C ASP A 573 -73.30 -2.15 -30.19
N VAL A 574 -73.80 -3.16 -29.48
CA VAL A 574 -75.12 -3.12 -28.82
C VAL A 574 -74.94 -2.56 -27.40
N ALA A 575 -75.71 -1.52 -27.08
CA ALA A 575 -75.76 -0.92 -25.76
C ALA A 575 -76.65 -1.73 -24.81
N GLN A 576 -77.85 -2.09 -25.27
CA GLN A 576 -78.86 -2.80 -24.50
C GLN A 576 -79.89 -3.47 -25.41
N LEU A 577 -80.46 -4.59 -24.96
CA LEU A 577 -81.67 -5.19 -25.53
C LEU A 577 -82.90 -4.77 -24.72
N HIS A 578 -83.98 -4.41 -25.40
CA HIS A 578 -85.24 -4.02 -24.77
C HIS A 578 -86.26 -5.15 -24.88
N ALA A 579 -86.10 -6.19 -24.06
CA ALA A 579 -87.00 -7.35 -24.05
C ALA A 579 -88.40 -7.02 -23.50
N GLU A 580 -88.52 -5.93 -22.74
CA GLU A 580 -89.74 -5.36 -22.20
C GLU A 580 -90.62 -4.68 -23.24
N LEU A 581 -90.06 -4.29 -24.40
CA LEU A 581 -90.80 -3.64 -25.47
C LEU A 581 -91.44 -4.69 -26.40
N PRO A 582 -92.68 -4.47 -26.86
CA PRO A 582 -93.32 -5.39 -27.78
C PRO A 582 -92.51 -5.49 -29.09
N ARG A 583 -92.24 -6.73 -29.50
CA ARG A 583 -91.52 -7.01 -30.75
C ARG A 583 -92.29 -6.47 -31.97
N LEU A 584 -91.56 -6.00 -32.97
CA LEU A 584 -92.14 -5.60 -34.26
C LEU A 584 -92.33 -6.83 -35.15
N SER A 585 -93.54 -7.40 -35.13
CA SER A 585 -93.87 -8.63 -35.89
C SER A 585 -93.86 -8.43 -37.41
N GLU A 586 -93.89 -7.20 -37.92
CA GLU A 586 -93.79 -6.95 -39.37
C GLU A 586 -92.44 -7.41 -39.96
N VAL A 587 -91.41 -7.51 -39.11
CA VAL A 587 -90.09 -8.02 -39.48
C VAL A 587 -90.16 -9.51 -39.87
N ASP A 588 -91.07 -10.30 -39.28
CA ASP A 588 -91.20 -11.73 -39.57
C ASP A 588 -91.67 -11.99 -41.01
N THR A 589 -92.48 -11.08 -41.56
CA THR A 589 -93.06 -11.19 -42.91
C THR A 589 -92.18 -10.56 -44.00
N TRP A 590 -91.14 -9.82 -43.60
CA TRP A 590 -90.27 -9.12 -44.54
C TRP A 590 -89.14 -10.03 -45.03
N ALA A 591 -88.92 -10.05 -46.35
CA ALA A 591 -87.86 -10.83 -46.98
C ALA A 591 -86.58 -9.99 -47.14
N PRO A 592 -85.46 -10.37 -46.51
CA PRO A 592 -84.22 -9.61 -46.57
C PRO A 592 -83.63 -9.55 -47.99
N PRO A 593 -83.02 -8.41 -48.39
CA PRO A 593 -82.43 -8.26 -49.72
C PRO A 593 -81.29 -9.25 -49.94
N ARG A 594 -81.27 -9.91 -51.11
CA ARG A 594 -80.22 -10.86 -51.50
C ARG A 594 -78.91 -10.09 -51.75
N GLY A 595 -78.01 -10.07 -50.76
CA GLY A 595 -76.70 -9.41 -50.90
C GLY A 595 -76.07 -8.83 -49.62
N ILE A 596 -76.64 -9.06 -48.43
CA ILE A 596 -76.07 -8.58 -47.16
C ILE A 596 -74.72 -9.26 -46.91
N GLN A 597 -73.65 -8.48 -46.80
CA GLN A 597 -72.32 -9.00 -46.50
C GLN A 597 -72.15 -9.18 -44.98
N PRO A 598 -71.69 -10.35 -44.49
CA PRO A 598 -71.47 -10.61 -43.06
C PRO A 598 -70.17 -9.93 -42.58
N ARG A 599 -70.13 -8.60 -42.62
CA ARG A 599 -68.99 -7.77 -42.18
C ARG A 599 -69.48 -6.66 -41.25
N PRO A 600 -68.87 -6.46 -40.06
CA PRO A 600 -69.20 -5.34 -39.17
C PRO A 600 -69.12 -3.99 -39.89
N GLY A 601 -70.11 -3.14 -39.66
CA GLY A 601 -70.19 -1.81 -40.27
C GLY A 601 -70.70 -1.81 -41.70
N TYR A 602 -71.06 -2.95 -42.29
CA TYR A 602 -71.77 -2.98 -43.57
C TYR A 602 -73.15 -2.34 -43.40
N THR A 603 -73.46 -1.36 -44.26
CA THR A 603 -74.74 -0.65 -44.24
C THR A 603 -75.43 -0.72 -45.60
N CYS A 604 -76.73 -0.98 -45.62
CA CYS A 604 -77.56 -0.94 -46.83
C CYS A 604 -78.83 -0.11 -46.57
N LYS A 605 -79.25 0.68 -47.57
CA LYS A 605 -80.48 1.49 -47.48
C LYS A 605 -81.70 0.58 -47.55
N GLY A 606 -82.64 0.79 -46.63
CA GLY A 606 -83.92 0.11 -46.61
C GLY A 606 -84.82 0.48 -47.79
N ASP A 607 -85.75 -0.41 -48.11
CA ASP A 607 -86.89 -0.23 -49.01
C ASP A 607 -88.07 0.50 -48.32
N ASP A 608 -89.21 0.62 -49.00
CA ASP A 608 -90.42 1.26 -48.47
C ASP A 608 -91.07 0.45 -47.32
N ASP A 609 -90.88 -0.88 -47.31
CA ASP A 609 -91.39 -1.77 -46.26
C ASP A 609 -90.59 -1.60 -44.96
N THR A 610 -89.26 -1.57 -45.05
CA THR A 610 -88.38 -1.25 -43.92
C THR A 610 -88.56 0.18 -43.43
N LEU A 611 -88.91 1.14 -44.31
CA LEU A 611 -89.25 2.51 -43.89
C LEU A 611 -90.49 2.53 -42.99
N ALA A 612 -91.49 1.69 -43.27
CA ALA A 612 -92.67 1.55 -42.42
C ALA A 612 -92.34 0.95 -41.04
N ILE A 613 -91.43 -0.02 -40.99
CA ILE A 613 -90.92 -0.62 -39.74
C ILE A 613 -90.10 0.40 -38.94
N ALA A 614 -89.18 1.12 -39.60
CA ALA A 614 -88.31 2.12 -38.97
C ALA A 614 -89.10 3.26 -38.33
N ARG A 615 -90.24 3.68 -38.93
CA ARG A 615 -91.14 4.70 -38.36
C ARG A 615 -91.88 4.25 -37.09
N ARG A 616 -91.96 2.94 -36.82
CA ARG A 616 -92.62 2.38 -35.62
C ARG A 616 -91.65 2.15 -34.46
N LEU A 617 -90.35 2.32 -34.67
CA LEU A 617 -89.35 2.20 -33.62
C LEU A 617 -89.57 3.30 -32.56
N PRO A 618 -89.69 2.94 -31.26
CA PRO A 618 -89.79 3.93 -30.19
C PRO A 618 -88.47 4.69 -30.04
N GLN A 619 -88.53 5.94 -29.56
CA GLN A 619 -87.35 6.64 -29.08
C GLN A 619 -87.05 6.16 -27.66
N VAL A 620 -85.91 5.50 -27.48
CA VAL A 620 -85.44 5.02 -26.17
C VAL A 620 -84.17 5.79 -25.80
N GLU A 621 -84.14 6.37 -24.59
CA GLU A 621 -82.93 7.00 -24.04
C GLU A 621 -81.92 5.91 -23.65
N LEU A 622 -80.66 6.06 -24.10
CA LEU A 622 -79.57 5.18 -23.73
C LEU A 622 -79.26 5.33 -22.22
N PRO A 623 -79.27 4.25 -21.42
CA PRO A 623 -78.92 4.40 -20.01
C PRO A 623 -77.42 4.65 -19.83
N GLN A 624 -77.08 5.77 -19.20
CA GLN A 624 -75.77 5.98 -18.57
C GLN A 624 -75.77 5.46 -17.13
N SER A 625 -76.30 4.26 -16.88
CA SER A 625 -76.36 3.70 -15.54
C SER A 625 -75.01 3.08 -15.16
N PHE A 626 -74.17 3.89 -14.52
CA PHE A 626 -73.12 3.36 -13.65
C PHE A 626 -73.77 2.57 -12.50
N THR A 627 -73.13 1.49 -12.05
CA THR A 627 -73.58 0.80 -10.83
C THR A 627 -73.58 1.78 -9.65
N PRO A 628 -74.45 1.59 -8.63
CA PRO A 628 -74.50 2.48 -7.46
C PRO A 628 -73.12 2.62 -6.79
N GLU A 629 -72.33 1.55 -6.78
CA GLU A 629 -70.94 1.55 -6.32
C GLU A 629 -70.04 2.47 -7.16
N VAL A 630 -70.12 2.42 -8.50
CA VAL A 630 -69.31 3.32 -9.36
C VAL A 630 -69.73 4.78 -9.19
N LYS A 631 -71.02 5.06 -8.96
CA LYS A 631 -71.52 6.41 -8.70
C LYS A 631 -71.01 6.97 -7.37
N GLU A 632 -71.01 6.17 -6.32
CA GLU A 632 -70.47 6.55 -5.01
C GLU A 632 -68.96 6.89 -5.09
N TYR A 633 -68.17 6.08 -5.80
CA TYR A 633 -66.75 6.36 -5.99
C TYR A 633 -66.50 7.58 -6.91
N LEU A 634 -67.39 7.88 -7.85
CA LEU A 634 -67.32 9.11 -8.65
C LEU A 634 -67.53 10.35 -7.76
N GLU A 635 -68.53 10.30 -6.87
CA GLU A 635 -68.81 11.37 -5.91
C GLU A 635 -67.64 11.55 -4.93
N ARG A 636 -67.09 10.46 -4.37
CA ARG A 636 -65.91 10.51 -3.48
C ARG A 636 -64.67 11.10 -4.17
N VAL A 637 -64.41 10.73 -5.42
CA VAL A 637 -63.29 11.29 -6.20
C VAL A 637 -63.52 12.79 -6.43
N ALA A 638 -64.74 13.21 -6.77
CA ALA A 638 -65.09 14.61 -6.95
C ALA A 638 -64.93 15.43 -5.66
N ASP A 639 -65.36 14.89 -4.52
CA ASP A 639 -65.23 15.54 -3.20
C ASP A 639 -63.74 15.76 -2.83
N ILE A 640 -62.89 14.76 -3.06
CA ILE A 640 -61.45 14.88 -2.79
C ILE A 640 -60.79 15.86 -3.76
N GLU A 641 -61.21 15.87 -5.03
CA GLU A 641 -60.75 16.86 -6.03
C GLU A 641 -61.12 18.28 -5.62
N ASP A 642 -62.32 18.50 -5.09
CA ASP A 642 -62.77 19.80 -4.59
C ASP A 642 -61.99 20.25 -3.34
N GLN A 643 -61.74 19.32 -2.40
CA GLN A 643 -60.89 19.57 -1.24
C GLN A 643 -59.46 19.95 -1.62
N ILE A 644 -58.90 19.32 -2.66
CA ILE A 644 -57.57 19.67 -3.21
C ILE A 644 -57.62 21.02 -3.93
N ALA A 645 -58.72 21.33 -4.63
CA ALA A 645 -58.87 22.58 -5.38
C ALA A 645 -58.87 23.82 -4.47
N HIS A 646 -59.53 23.71 -3.32
CA HIS A 646 -59.69 24.76 -2.32
C HIS A 646 -58.68 24.68 -1.16
N HIS A 647 -57.66 23.82 -1.26
CA HIS A 647 -56.74 23.59 -0.16
C HIS A 647 -55.86 24.84 0.14
N PRO A 648 -55.68 25.23 1.41
CA PRO A 648 -54.85 26.38 1.82
C PRO A 648 -53.43 26.37 1.26
N ALA A 649 -52.86 25.17 1.08
CA ALA A 649 -51.51 24.99 0.52
C ALA A 649 -51.26 25.66 -0.84
N ARG A 650 -52.31 25.96 -1.61
CA ARG A 650 -52.18 26.68 -2.90
C ARG A 650 -51.81 28.15 -2.76
N GLN A 651 -51.96 28.75 -1.58
CA GLN A 651 -51.58 30.15 -1.36
C GLN A 651 -50.07 30.39 -1.52
N TRP A 652 -49.26 29.34 -1.42
CA TRP A 652 -47.80 29.37 -1.56
C TRP A 652 -47.32 28.95 -2.96
N GLY A 653 -48.19 29.01 -3.98
CA GLY A 653 -47.85 28.67 -5.37
C GLY A 653 -48.19 27.23 -5.74
N ASN A 654 -47.23 26.47 -6.29
CA ASN A 654 -47.44 25.07 -6.69
C ASN A 654 -47.07 24.11 -5.54
N PRO A 655 -48.05 23.53 -4.80
CA PRO A 655 -47.74 22.70 -3.64
C PRO A 655 -47.00 21.42 -4.01
N GLY A 656 -47.16 20.94 -5.25
CA GLY A 656 -46.43 19.79 -5.77
C GLY A 656 -44.94 20.08 -6.00
N GLN A 657 -44.55 21.32 -6.30
CA GLN A 657 -43.14 21.72 -6.32
C GLN A 657 -42.59 21.81 -4.88
N MET A 658 -43.34 22.38 -3.93
CA MET A 658 -42.92 22.48 -2.53
C MET A 658 -42.71 21.11 -1.87
N ILE A 659 -43.60 20.14 -2.11
CA ILE A 659 -43.42 18.75 -1.67
C ILE A 659 -42.16 18.12 -2.30
N LYS A 660 -41.83 18.46 -3.56
CA LYS A 660 -40.58 18.00 -4.18
C LYS A 660 -39.36 18.61 -3.49
N HIS A 661 -39.40 19.90 -3.13
CA HIS A 661 -38.35 20.55 -2.35
C HIS A 661 -38.17 19.88 -0.98
N GLN A 662 -39.26 19.63 -0.24
CA GLN A 662 -39.21 18.93 1.05
C GLN A 662 -38.63 17.51 0.94
N LYS A 663 -39.06 16.72 -0.05
CA LYS A 663 -38.49 15.40 -0.32
C LYS A 663 -37.02 15.47 -0.76
N ARG A 664 -36.63 16.54 -1.44
CA ARG A 664 -35.24 16.77 -1.85
C ARG A 664 -34.37 17.09 -0.65
N ILE A 665 -34.83 17.95 0.27
CA ILE A 665 -34.15 18.24 1.54
C ILE A 665 -33.95 16.96 2.34
N ALA A 666 -35.00 16.18 2.61
CA ALA A 666 -34.88 14.93 3.38
C ALA A 666 -33.88 13.95 2.76
N LYS A 667 -33.81 13.89 1.41
CA LYS A 667 -32.82 13.07 0.71
C LYS A 667 -31.40 13.62 0.84
N LEU A 668 -31.24 14.95 0.76
CA LEU A 668 -29.95 15.62 0.93
C LEU A 668 -29.44 15.51 2.37
N GLU A 669 -30.30 15.63 3.38
CA GLU A 669 -29.98 15.43 4.80
C GLU A 669 -29.51 13.99 5.08
N ALA A 670 -30.13 12.99 4.45
CA ALA A 670 -29.69 11.61 4.56
C ALA A 670 -28.31 11.37 3.91
N ASP A 671 -28.05 11.95 2.73
CA ASP A 671 -26.74 11.90 2.05
C ASP A 671 -25.67 12.66 2.88
N LEU A 672 -26.03 13.81 3.44
CA LEU A 672 -25.18 14.60 4.34
C LEU A 672 -24.80 13.78 5.58
N SER A 673 -25.77 13.14 6.24
CA SER A 673 -25.51 12.29 7.41
C SER A 673 -24.61 11.10 7.08
N ASP A 674 -24.83 10.40 5.97
CA ASP A 674 -23.96 9.29 5.53
C ASP A 674 -22.52 9.76 5.24
N ARG A 675 -22.37 10.94 4.60
CA ARG A 675 -21.06 11.53 4.32
C ARG A 675 -20.35 12.00 5.59
N LEU A 676 -21.05 12.63 6.52
CA LEU A 676 -20.49 13.06 7.80
C LEU A 676 -20.02 11.85 8.62
N ASN A 677 -20.83 10.78 8.71
CA ASN A 677 -20.44 9.56 9.40
C ASN A 677 -19.19 8.91 8.80
N LYS A 678 -19.08 8.90 7.46
CA LYS A 678 -17.88 8.39 6.76
C LYS A 678 -16.67 9.28 7.03
N LEU A 679 -16.84 10.60 6.99
CA LEU A 679 -15.79 11.57 7.27
C LEU A 679 -15.23 11.38 8.68
N GLU A 680 -16.10 11.30 9.70
CA GLU A 680 -15.70 11.05 11.09
C GLU A 680 -14.96 9.72 11.26
N ALA A 681 -15.47 8.65 10.66
CA ALA A 681 -14.86 7.32 10.73
C ALA A 681 -13.44 7.29 10.11
N HIS A 682 -13.21 8.06 9.05
CA HIS A 682 -11.89 8.18 8.43
C HIS A 682 -10.94 9.11 9.21
N THR A 683 -11.46 10.14 9.87
CA THR A 683 -10.66 11.17 10.55
C THR A 683 -10.05 10.68 11.86
N HIS A 684 -10.74 9.81 12.62
CA HIS A 684 -10.27 9.38 13.96
C HIS A 684 -9.77 7.93 14.01
N ARG A 685 -9.39 7.34 12.87
CA ARG A 685 -8.99 5.93 12.83
C ARG A 685 -7.80 5.62 13.73
N TYR A 686 -6.70 6.38 13.61
CA TYR A 686 -5.49 6.16 14.39
C TYR A 686 -5.72 6.39 15.89
N TRP A 687 -6.52 7.40 16.23
CA TRP A 687 -6.92 7.65 17.61
C TRP A 687 -7.76 6.51 18.18
N GLN A 688 -8.69 5.94 17.39
CA GLN A 688 -9.48 4.80 17.83
C GLN A 688 -8.61 3.55 18.06
N GLU A 689 -7.58 3.33 17.23
CA GLU A 689 -6.57 2.29 17.42
C GLU A 689 -5.77 2.53 18.72
N PHE A 690 -5.34 3.77 18.99
CA PHE A 690 -4.69 4.17 20.25
C PHE A 690 -5.55 3.88 21.49
N VAL A 691 -6.82 4.28 21.46
CA VAL A 691 -7.79 4.02 22.55
C VAL A 691 -8.00 2.52 22.75
N ASN A 692 -8.02 1.73 21.68
CA ASN A 692 -8.12 0.28 21.76
C ASN A 692 -6.91 -0.36 22.45
N LEU A 693 -5.70 0.12 22.15
CA LEU A 693 -4.47 -0.32 22.83
C LEU A 693 -4.49 0.06 24.32
N MET A 694 -4.91 1.28 24.66
CA MET A 694 -5.09 1.71 26.05
C MET A 694 -6.02 0.78 26.84
N ARG A 695 -7.15 0.36 26.25
CA ARG A 695 -8.10 -0.57 26.90
C ARG A 695 -7.47 -1.93 27.18
N ILE A 696 -6.61 -2.43 26.29
CA ILE A 696 -5.86 -3.67 26.52
C ILE A 696 -4.84 -3.46 27.65
N LEU A 697 -4.09 -2.34 27.65
CA LEU A 697 -3.14 -2.01 28.70
C LEU A 697 -3.81 -1.93 30.09
N GLN A 698 -5.01 -1.32 30.17
CA GLN A 698 -5.81 -1.27 31.39
C GLN A 698 -6.25 -2.66 31.86
N HIS A 699 -6.60 -3.58 30.93
CA HIS A 699 -6.96 -4.95 31.28
C HIS A 699 -5.80 -5.70 31.97
N PHE A 700 -4.57 -5.45 31.52
CA PHE A 700 -3.35 -6.03 32.09
C PHE A 700 -2.74 -5.19 33.23
N GLN A 701 -3.50 -4.23 33.78
CA GLN A 701 -3.04 -3.36 34.88
C GLN A 701 -1.73 -2.62 34.58
N CYS A 702 -1.48 -2.32 33.30
CA CYS A 702 -0.33 -1.54 32.87
C CYS A 702 -0.57 -0.04 33.04
N LEU A 703 -1.84 0.38 33.19
CA LEU A 703 -2.24 1.77 33.39
C LEU A 703 -3.07 1.90 34.66
N GLU A 704 -2.74 2.89 35.49
CA GLU A 704 -3.57 3.39 36.59
C GLU A 704 -4.17 4.73 36.15
N GLY A 705 -5.42 4.70 35.69
CA GLY A 705 -6.01 5.86 35.00
C GLY A 705 -5.33 6.10 33.65
N SER A 706 -4.57 7.20 33.56
CA SER A 706 -3.79 7.59 32.38
C SER A 706 -2.29 7.47 32.59
N GLU A 707 -1.83 7.03 33.77
CA GLU A 707 -0.40 6.93 34.07
C GLU A 707 0.08 5.46 34.04
N PRO A 708 1.30 5.18 33.56
CA PRO A 708 1.84 3.82 33.59
C PRO A 708 2.09 3.29 35.01
N ALA A 709 1.41 2.19 35.34
CA ALA A 709 1.63 1.39 36.54
C ALA A 709 2.97 0.63 36.45
N PRO A 710 3.46 -0.07 37.50
CA PRO A 710 4.76 -0.77 37.46
C PRO A 710 4.94 -1.72 36.26
N ILE A 711 3.92 -2.52 35.91
CA ILE A 711 3.96 -3.39 34.72
C ILE A 711 3.99 -2.57 33.43
N GLY A 712 3.27 -1.45 33.39
CA GLY A 712 3.32 -0.50 32.28
C GLY A 712 4.69 0.15 32.13
N GLN A 713 5.37 0.47 33.22
CA GLN A 713 6.74 1.01 33.20
C GLN A 713 7.76 -0.04 32.74
N ILE A 714 7.57 -1.32 33.10
CA ILE A 714 8.33 -2.45 32.53
C ILE A 714 8.15 -2.48 31.01
N ALA A 715 6.90 -2.53 30.53
CA ALA A 715 6.59 -2.59 29.10
C ALA A 715 7.08 -1.34 28.34
N ALA A 716 6.98 -0.15 28.95
CA ALA A 716 7.44 1.11 28.37
C ALA A 716 8.97 1.18 28.22
N ALA A 717 9.72 0.47 29.07
CA ALA A 717 11.19 0.42 29.00
C ALA A 717 11.71 -0.55 27.93
N ILE A 718 10.86 -1.41 27.39
CA ILE A 718 11.24 -2.43 26.41
C ILE A 718 10.92 -1.96 24.99
N ARG A 719 11.68 -2.44 24.02
CA ARG A 719 11.50 -2.25 22.58
C ARG A 719 11.42 -3.62 21.91
N GLY A 720 10.43 -3.81 21.06
CA GLY A 720 10.22 -5.03 20.28
C GLY A 720 8.86 -5.01 19.57
N ASP A 721 8.53 -6.08 18.86
CA ASP A 721 7.31 -6.16 18.04
C ASP A 721 6.00 -6.08 18.86
N ASN A 722 6.08 -6.41 20.16
CA ASN A 722 4.96 -6.31 21.10
C ASN A 722 5.50 -6.07 22.51
N GLU A 723 5.60 -4.79 22.89
CA GLU A 723 6.23 -4.36 24.14
C GLU A 723 5.42 -4.84 25.37
N LEU A 724 4.09 -4.93 25.24
CA LEU A 724 3.22 -5.47 26.28
C LEU A 724 3.49 -6.96 26.52
N TRP A 725 3.63 -7.76 25.46
CA TRP A 725 3.93 -9.19 25.60
C TRP A 725 5.27 -9.42 26.30
N LEU A 726 6.31 -8.71 25.86
CA LEU A 726 7.65 -8.82 26.44
C LEU A 726 7.66 -8.36 27.90
N GLY A 727 6.98 -7.25 28.20
CA GLY A 727 6.86 -6.74 29.57
C GLY A 727 6.11 -7.69 30.49
N LEU A 728 5.01 -8.30 30.03
CA LEU A 728 4.27 -9.30 30.79
C LEU A 728 5.09 -10.57 31.04
N ALA A 729 5.88 -11.01 30.06
CA ALA A 729 6.74 -12.18 30.21
C ALA A 729 7.83 -11.93 31.29
N LEU A 730 8.50 -10.78 31.26
CA LEU A 730 9.50 -10.41 32.27
C LEU A 730 8.88 -10.18 33.66
N ALA A 731 7.66 -9.62 33.73
CA ALA A 731 6.95 -9.37 34.98
C ALA A 731 6.28 -10.63 35.59
N SER A 732 6.27 -11.76 34.87
CA SER A 732 5.57 -12.98 35.28
C SER A 732 6.24 -13.73 36.44
N GLY A 733 7.54 -13.52 36.64
CA GLY A 733 8.38 -14.28 37.57
C GLY A 733 8.88 -15.63 37.02
N GLU A 734 8.39 -16.09 35.86
CA GLU A 734 8.76 -17.38 35.26
C GLU A 734 10.24 -17.44 34.82
N LEU A 735 10.88 -16.28 34.61
CA LEU A 735 12.25 -16.16 34.13
C LEU A 735 13.27 -15.95 35.26
N ASP A 736 12.83 -15.70 36.50
CA ASP A 736 13.72 -15.27 37.60
C ASP A 736 14.70 -16.37 38.04
N ALA A 737 14.31 -17.64 37.91
CA ALA A 737 15.11 -18.79 38.37
C ALA A 737 15.98 -19.42 37.28
N LEU A 738 16.03 -18.83 36.08
CA LEU A 738 16.75 -19.39 34.94
C LEU A 738 18.24 -19.06 34.98
N ASP A 739 19.08 -20.07 34.70
CA ASP A 739 20.51 -19.88 34.49
C ASP A 739 20.76 -19.04 33.21
N PRO A 740 21.92 -18.37 33.07
CA PRO A 740 22.17 -17.46 31.95
C PRO A 740 21.92 -18.04 30.55
N HIS A 741 22.30 -19.30 30.29
CA HIS A 741 22.06 -19.95 28.99
C HIS A 741 20.57 -20.30 28.77
N GLN A 742 19.84 -20.63 29.84
CA GLN A 742 18.41 -20.92 29.79
C GLN A 742 17.62 -19.63 29.55
N LEU A 743 17.98 -18.56 30.26
CA LEU A 743 17.41 -17.23 30.07
C LEU A 743 17.60 -16.75 28.63
N ALA A 744 18.79 -16.95 28.05
CA ALA A 744 19.05 -16.66 26.65
C ALA A 744 18.08 -17.39 25.70
N ALA A 745 17.86 -18.70 25.89
CA ALA A 745 16.92 -19.48 25.08
C ALA A 745 15.47 -19.03 25.25
N THR A 746 15.03 -18.76 26.48
CA THR A 746 13.69 -18.23 26.77
C THR A 746 13.50 -16.83 26.18
N CYS A 747 14.50 -15.95 26.25
CA CYS A 747 14.47 -14.65 25.59
C CYS A 747 14.38 -14.79 24.07
N ALA A 748 15.12 -15.73 23.47
CA ALA A 748 15.04 -16.03 22.05
C ALA A 748 13.62 -16.46 21.63
N ALA A 749 12.93 -17.26 22.46
CA ALA A 749 11.54 -17.68 22.22
C ALA A 749 10.57 -16.49 22.10
N LEU A 750 10.81 -15.42 22.85
CA LEU A 750 9.95 -14.25 22.94
C LEU A 750 10.15 -13.27 21.79
N VAL A 751 11.32 -13.28 21.15
CA VAL A 751 11.68 -12.33 20.09
C VAL A 751 11.86 -12.97 18.71
N THR A 752 11.89 -14.29 18.62
CA THR A 752 12.06 -14.98 17.34
C THR A 752 10.72 -15.17 16.63
N GLU A 753 10.66 -14.72 15.38
CA GLU A 753 9.52 -14.96 14.50
C GLU A 753 9.39 -16.45 14.16
N VAL A 754 8.15 -16.91 13.98
CA VAL A 754 7.89 -18.30 13.55
C VAL A 754 8.55 -18.53 12.19
N SER A 755 9.55 -19.40 12.19
CA SER A 755 10.38 -19.65 11.02
C SER A 755 9.74 -20.70 10.09
N ARG A 756 10.36 -20.91 8.93
CA ARG A 756 9.86 -21.79 7.86
C ARG A 756 9.66 -23.23 8.39
N PRO A 757 8.63 -23.96 7.90
CA PRO A 757 8.32 -25.31 8.37
C PRO A 757 9.38 -26.37 8.04
N ASP A 758 10.35 -26.07 7.14
CA ASP A 758 11.39 -27.01 6.71
C ASP A 758 12.67 -26.95 7.57
N ILE A 759 12.65 -26.20 8.68
CA ILE A 759 13.82 -26.07 9.54
C ILE A 759 13.93 -27.29 10.46
N TRP A 760 15.15 -27.68 10.81
CA TRP A 760 15.41 -28.68 11.84
C TRP A 760 16.60 -28.27 12.71
N THR A 761 16.63 -28.80 13.94
CA THR A 761 17.77 -28.77 14.86
C THR A 761 17.89 -30.14 15.52
N ARG A 762 19.10 -30.54 15.89
CA ARG A 762 19.36 -31.79 16.64
C ARG A 762 19.47 -31.59 18.14
N TYR A 763 19.39 -30.34 18.59
CA TYR A 763 19.47 -30.00 20.01
C TYR A 763 18.07 -29.86 20.61
N ASP A 764 17.93 -30.38 21.82
CA ASP A 764 16.77 -30.15 22.68
C ASP A 764 17.11 -29.05 23.70
N HIS A 765 16.12 -28.28 24.11
CA HIS A 765 16.27 -27.28 25.18
C HIS A 765 16.03 -27.94 26.55
N SER A 766 16.53 -27.32 27.62
CA SER A 766 16.40 -27.85 28.97
C SER A 766 14.96 -27.84 29.51
N ASP A 767 14.66 -28.76 30.44
CA ASP A 767 13.35 -28.84 31.13
C ASP A 767 12.96 -27.52 31.80
N ALA A 768 13.94 -26.75 32.29
CA ALA A 768 13.73 -25.44 32.89
C ALA A 768 13.18 -24.42 31.87
N VAL A 769 13.72 -24.42 30.65
CA VAL A 769 13.22 -23.59 29.54
C VAL A 769 11.81 -24.03 29.17
N GLU A 770 11.54 -25.34 29.08
CA GLU A 770 10.20 -25.85 28.75
C GLU A 770 9.16 -25.40 29.79
N GLN A 771 9.49 -25.50 31.08
CA GLN A 771 8.63 -25.08 32.18
C GLN A 771 8.33 -23.59 32.15
N ALA A 772 9.35 -22.74 31.98
CA ALA A 772 9.17 -21.29 31.87
C ALA A 772 8.25 -20.92 30.69
N LEU A 773 8.49 -21.52 29.51
CA LEU A 773 7.64 -21.28 28.33
C LEU A 773 6.20 -21.80 28.52
N ALA A 774 6.02 -22.90 29.26
CA ALA A 774 4.70 -23.43 29.60
C ALA A 774 3.93 -22.48 30.53
N GLY A 775 4.59 -21.88 31.53
CA GLY A 775 4.01 -20.86 32.43
C GLY A 775 3.47 -19.64 31.66
N LEU A 776 4.19 -19.21 30.63
CA LEU A 776 3.79 -18.06 29.79
C LEU A 776 2.58 -18.33 28.87
N ARG A 777 2.18 -19.58 28.64
CA ARG A 777 1.07 -19.93 27.71
C ARG A 777 -0.27 -19.34 28.14
N GLY A 778 -0.50 -19.22 29.45
CA GLY A 778 -1.73 -18.63 30.00
C GLY A 778 -1.86 -17.16 29.63
N LEU A 779 -0.82 -16.37 29.94
CA LEU A 779 -0.72 -14.94 29.61
C LEU A 779 -0.82 -14.71 28.10
N ARG A 780 -0.09 -15.51 27.31
CA ARG A 780 -0.13 -15.45 25.83
C ARG A 780 -1.55 -15.58 25.29
N ARG A 781 -2.30 -16.58 25.78
CA ARG A 781 -3.68 -16.83 25.35
C ARG A 781 -4.60 -15.67 25.72
N GLN A 782 -4.47 -15.13 26.93
CA GLN A 782 -5.26 -13.98 27.37
C GLN A 782 -4.97 -12.73 26.52
N LEU A 783 -3.70 -12.41 26.28
CA LEU A 783 -3.31 -11.26 25.46
C LEU A 783 -3.85 -11.40 24.03
N PHE A 784 -3.73 -12.59 23.45
CA PHE A 784 -4.26 -12.85 22.11
C PHE A 784 -5.79 -12.69 22.02
N GLN A 785 -6.53 -13.10 23.06
CA GLN A 785 -7.98 -12.90 23.14
C GLN A 785 -8.36 -11.42 23.22
N GLN A 786 -7.65 -10.63 24.04
CA GLN A 786 -7.91 -9.19 24.14
C GLN A 786 -7.56 -8.45 22.84
N GLN A 787 -6.42 -8.78 22.23
CA GLN A 787 -6.05 -8.24 20.92
C GLN A 787 -7.12 -8.52 19.86
N ARG A 788 -7.64 -9.76 19.78
CA ARG A 788 -8.75 -10.07 18.86
C ARG A 788 -10.03 -9.29 19.18
N ARG A 789 -10.37 -9.12 20.46
CA ARG A 789 -11.57 -8.40 20.90
C ARG A 789 -11.57 -6.94 20.43
N TYR A 790 -10.41 -6.28 20.47
CA TYR A 790 -10.25 -4.89 20.08
C TYR A 790 -9.67 -4.71 18.66
N GLN A 791 -9.61 -5.79 17.86
CA GLN A 791 -9.10 -5.78 16.49
C GLN A 791 -7.64 -5.29 16.34
N VAL A 792 -6.82 -5.52 17.36
CA VAL A 792 -5.38 -5.23 17.35
C VAL A 792 -4.61 -6.45 16.84
N ALA A 793 -3.70 -6.24 15.90
CA ALA A 793 -2.95 -7.30 15.22
C ALA A 793 -1.43 -7.21 15.49
N LEU A 794 -1.04 -7.28 16.77
CA LEU A 794 0.37 -7.34 17.18
C LEU A 794 0.79 -8.79 17.47
N PRO A 795 2.02 -9.20 17.11
CA PRO A 795 2.47 -10.58 17.31
C PRO A 795 2.66 -10.90 18.80
N VAL A 796 2.48 -12.17 19.17
CA VAL A 796 2.72 -12.68 20.53
C VAL A 796 3.59 -13.93 20.40
N TRP A 797 4.87 -13.71 20.08
CA TRP A 797 5.83 -14.75 19.74
C TRP A 797 6.13 -15.66 20.94
N LEU A 798 6.25 -16.96 20.68
CA LEU A 798 6.63 -17.98 21.65
C LEU A 798 7.13 -19.19 20.86
N GLU A 799 8.34 -19.07 20.33
CA GLU A 799 9.04 -20.11 19.57
C GLU A 799 9.54 -21.21 20.54
N GLN A 800 9.53 -22.49 20.14
CA GLN A 800 9.99 -23.62 20.97
C GLN A 800 10.95 -24.57 20.25
N GLU A 801 10.95 -24.60 18.91
CA GLU A 801 11.64 -25.62 18.12
C GLU A 801 13.14 -25.34 17.96
N TRP A 802 13.58 -24.08 17.85
CA TRP A 802 14.95 -23.74 17.46
C TRP A 802 15.76 -23.02 18.53
N ILE A 803 15.11 -22.61 19.63
CA ILE A 803 15.75 -21.88 20.73
C ILE A 803 16.85 -22.68 21.43
N ALA A 804 16.85 -24.01 21.29
CA ALA A 804 17.93 -24.87 21.79
C ALA A 804 19.29 -24.48 21.21
N LEU A 805 19.34 -23.98 19.96
CA LEU A 805 20.59 -23.48 19.35
C LEU A 805 21.18 -22.31 20.13
N VAL A 806 20.32 -21.43 20.67
CA VAL A 806 20.75 -20.30 21.49
C VAL A 806 21.27 -20.77 22.84
N GLU A 807 20.61 -21.76 23.45
CA GLU A 807 21.06 -22.38 24.69
C GLU A 807 22.46 -22.99 24.53
N GLN A 808 22.66 -23.82 23.50
CA GLN A 808 23.94 -24.50 23.25
C GLN A 808 25.06 -23.50 22.92
N TRP A 809 24.77 -22.46 22.14
CA TRP A 809 25.74 -21.41 21.88
C TRP A 809 26.18 -20.71 23.16
N ALA A 810 25.23 -20.39 24.06
CA ALA A 810 25.52 -19.78 25.35
C ALA A 810 26.24 -20.75 26.32
N MET A 811 26.15 -22.07 26.12
CA MET A 811 26.94 -23.07 26.86
C MET A 811 28.38 -23.20 26.36
N GLY A 812 28.72 -22.63 25.21
CA GLY A 812 30.09 -22.63 24.68
C GLY A 812 30.32 -23.57 23.49
N GLU A 813 29.28 -24.08 22.84
CA GLU A 813 29.40 -24.94 21.64
C GLU A 813 30.23 -24.27 20.52
N ASP A 814 30.95 -25.06 19.72
CA ASP A 814 31.68 -24.56 18.54
C ASP A 814 30.73 -24.07 17.44
N TRP A 815 31.13 -23.03 16.69
CA TRP A 815 30.28 -22.45 15.64
C TRP A 815 30.01 -23.43 14.49
N THR A 816 31.03 -24.20 14.09
CA THR A 816 30.94 -25.17 13.00
C THR A 816 30.01 -26.32 13.39
N ASP A 817 30.15 -26.81 14.63
CA ASP A 817 29.30 -27.86 15.17
C ASP A 817 27.84 -27.39 15.28
N LEU A 818 27.61 -26.17 15.79
CA LEU A 818 26.28 -25.57 15.89
C LEU A 818 25.60 -25.48 14.51
N CYS A 819 26.33 -25.01 13.48
CA CYS A 819 25.82 -24.91 12.11
C CYS A 819 25.55 -26.27 11.47
N SER A 820 26.37 -27.28 11.74
CA SER A 820 26.19 -28.64 11.20
C SER A 820 24.93 -29.35 11.74
N ASN A 821 24.42 -28.89 12.88
CA ASN A 821 23.28 -29.46 13.59
C ASN A 821 21.97 -28.68 13.36
N THR A 822 21.92 -27.81 12.35
CA THR A 822 20.69 -27.15 11.90
C THR A 822 20.64 -26.99 10.39
N SER A 823 19.45 -26.76 9.83
CA SER A 823 19.27 -26.31 8.44
C SER A 823 19.15 -24.79 8.29
N LEU A 824 19.31 -24.02 9.37
CA LEU A 824 19.34 -22.56 9.29
C LEU A 824 20.56 -22.08 8.51
N ASP A 825 20.39 -21.01 7.74
CA ASP A 825 21.52 -20.30 7.16
C ASP A 825 22.33 -19.65 8.31
N GLU A 826 23.67 -19.64 8.22
CA GLU A 826 24.56 -19.05 9.22
C GLU A 826 24.17 -17.60 9.58
N GLY A 827 23.82 -16.79 8.57
CA GLY A 827 23.36 -15.42 8.78
C GLY A 827 22.02 -15.30 9.53
N ASP A 828 21.12 -16.29 9.39
CA ASP A 828 19.87 -16.33 10.17
C ASP A 828 20.15 -16.71 11.63
N LEU A 829 21.10 -17.62 11.88
CA LEU A 829 21.54 -17.98 13.23
C LEU A 829 22.19 -16.79 13.94
N VAL A 830 23.13 -16.09 13.30
CA VAL A 830 23.70 -14.83 13.84
C VAL A 830 22.60 -13.81 14.11
N ARG A 831 21.60 -13.69 13.23
CA ARG A 831 20.47 -12.76 13.42
C ARG A 831 19.63 -13.13 14.65
N ILE A 832 19.34 -14.41 14.90
CA ILE A 832 18.61 -14.87 16.09
C ILE A 832 19.42 -14.56 17.35
N LEU A 833 20.72 -14.87 17.35
CA LEU A 833 21.63 -14.60 18.47
C LEU A 833 21.70 -13.10 18.75
N ARG A 834 21.91 -12.25 17.74
CA ARG A 834 21.92 -10.79 17.90
C ARG A 834 20.60 -10.24 18.38
N ARG A 835 19.46 -10.70 17.85
CA ARG A 835 18.13 -10.26 18.33
C ARG A 835 17.90 -10.64 19.80
N THR A 836 18.44 -11.78 20.21
CA THR A 836 18.42 -12.22 21.62
C THR A 836 19.30 -11.32 22.47
N VAL A 837 20.53 -11.01 22.04
CA VAL A 837 21.42 -10.04 22.72
C VAL A 837 20.79 -8.65 22.80
N ASP A 838 20.18 -8.16 21.72
CA ASP A 838 19.48 -6.87 21.66
C ASP A 838 18.31 -6.80 22.64
N PHE A 839 17.63 -7.92 22.93
CA PHE A 839 16.57 -7.97 23.94
C PHE A 839 17.15 -8.09 25.35
N LEU A 840 18.12 -8.99 25.57
CA LEU A 840 18.80 -9.16 26.85
C LEU A 840 19.49 -7.87 27.31
N SER A 841 20.05 -7.08 26.39
CA SER A 841 20.76 -5.82 26.71
C SER A 841 19.84 -4.74 27.28
N GLN A 842 18.52 -4.84 27.05
CA GLN A 842 17.54 -3.92 27.61
C GLN A 842 17.20 -4.27 29.06
N ILE A 843 17.14 -5.56 29.41
CA ILE A 843 16.69 -6.08 30.72
C ILE A 843 17.37 -5.39 31.93
N PRO A 844 18.71 -5.15 31.95
CA PRO A 844 19.37 -4.49 33.08
C PRO A 844 18.83 -3.09 33.40
N TYR A 845 18.25 -2.40 32.42
CA TYR A 845 17.75 -1.04 32.54
C TYR A 845 16.23 -0.97 32.77
N VAL A 846 15.52 -2.11 32.71
CA VAL A 846 14.07 -2.18 32.90
C VAL A 846 13.74 -2.06 34.40
N PRO A 847 12.85 -1.13 34.80
CA PRO A 847 12.52 -0.90 36.21
C PRO A 847 11.72 -2.07 36.80
N TYR A 848 11.66 -2.18 38.13
CA TYR A 848 10.89 -3.19 38.88
C TYR A 848 11.23 -4.69 38.64
N LEU A 849 12.17 -5.03 37.75
CA LEU A 849 12.67 -6.40 37.60
C LEU A 849 13.58 -6.82 38.77
N SER A 850 13.65 -8.13 39.01
CA SER A 850 14.50 -8.73 40.04
C SER A 850 15.99 -8.49 39.77
N GLY A 851 16.79 -8.41 40.83
CA GLY A 851 18.24 -8.24 40.71
C GLY A 851 18.92 -9.41 40.00
N ASP A 852 18.44 -10.63 40.30
CA ASP A 852 18.95 -11.87 39.72
C ASP A 852 18.70 -11.93 38.20
N LEU A 853 17.49 -11.58 37.74
CA LEU A 853 17.17 -11.52 36.31
C LEU A 853 18.06 -10.52 35.56
N ARG A 854 18.30 -9.34 36.15
CA ARG A 854 19.20 -8.33 35.56
C ARG A 854 20.64 -8.81 35.47
N GLN A 855 21.12 -9.49 36.51
CA GLN A 855 22.48 -10.05 36.54
C GLN A 855 22.63 -11.20 35.54
N ASN A 856 21.67 -12.14 35.51
CA ASN A 856 21.69 -13.28 34.59
C ASN A 856 21.59 -12.82 33.14
N ALA A 857 20.84 -11.75 32.85
CA ALA A 857 20.83 -11.15 31.51
C ALA A 857 22.21 -10.66 31.07
N GLN A 858 22.98 -10.00 31.96
CA GLN A 858 24.35 -9.57 31.65
C GLN A 858 25.31 -10.74 31.42
N LEU A 859 25.17 -11.81 32.20
CA LEU A 859 25.96 -13.02 32.02
C LEU A 859 25.61 -13.74 30.71
N ALA A 860 24.33 -13.80 30.36
CA ALA A 860 23.83 -14.38 29.12
C ALA A 860 24.38 -13.63 27.89
N ILE A 861 24.41 -12.29 27.94
CA ILE A 861 25.01 -11.46 26.89
C ILE A 861 26.47 -11.86 26.69
N ARG A 862 27.27 -11.90 27.76
CA ARG A 862 28.70 -12.26 27.68
C ARG A 862 28.94 -13.66 27.11
N ALA A 863 28.02 -14.59 27.35
CA ALA A 863 28.13 -15.95 26.83
C ALA A 863 27.82 -16.04 25.32
N ILE A 864 26.89 -15.22 24.83
CA ILE A 864 26.50 -15.18 23.40
C ILE A 864 27.45 -14.30 22.58
N ASP A 865 27.96 -13.21 23.17
CA ASP A 865 28.68 -12.14 22.50
C ASP A 865 30.15 -12.51 22.20
N ARG A 866 30.33 -13.51 21.33
CA ARG A 866 31.62 -13.98 20.79
C ARG A 866 31.54 -14.17 19.29
N PHE A 867 32.68 -14.22 18.59
CA PHE A 867 32.72 -14.45 17.14
C PHE A 867 31.95 -15.74 16.76
N PRO A 868 31.15 -15.77 15.67
CA PRO A 868 30.91 -14.71 14.68
C PRO A 868 29.72 -13.77 14.99
N VAL A 869 29.19 -13.80 16.21
CA VAL A 869 28.10 -12.91 16.65
C VAL A 869 28.60 -11.50 16.91
N ASN A 870 29.76 -11.34 17.54
CA ASN A 870 30.46 -10.07 17.71
C ASN A 870 31.45 -9.82 16.56
N GLU A 871 31.44 -8.61 16.00
CA GLU A 871 32.30 -8.18 14.88
C GLU A 871 33.33 -7.10 15.29
N ALA A 872 33.38 -6.69 16.57
CA ALA A 872 34.15 -5.52 17.01
C ALA A 872 35.65 -5.57 16.64
N ASP A 873 36.23 -6.77 16.52
CA ASP A 873 37.64 -6.97 16.18
C ASP A 873 37.95 -6.89 14.68
N LEU A 874 36.94 -6.90 13.79
CA LEU A 874 37.14 -6.86 12.34
C LEU A 874 37.49 -5.47 11.80
N THR A 875 37.06 -4.41 12.49
CA THR A 875 37.31 -3.02 12.04
C THR A 875 38.76 -2.59 12.17
N ASP A 876 39.50 -3.16 13.13
CA ASP A 876 40.93 -2.85 13.31
C ASP A 876 41.80 -3.62 12.32
N ILE A 877 41.39 -4.83 11.90
CA ILE A 877 42.13 -5.68 10.96
C ILE A 877 41.98 -5.18 9.52
N LEU A 878 40.78 -4.78 9.11
CA LEU A 878 40.54 -4.25 7.76
C LEU A 878 41.05 -2.81 7.58
N GLY A 879 41.18 -2.05 8.68
CA GLY A 879 41.75 -0.70 8.66
C GLY A 879 43.26 -0.65 8.40
N ASP A 880 43.99 -1.73 8.73
CA ASP A 880 45.45 -1.84 8.57
C ASP A 880 45.86 -2.33 7.16
N MET A 881 44.88 -2.64 6.30
CA MET A 881 45.06 -3.11 4.91
C MET A 881 45.23 -1.95 3.88
N GLY A 882 45.43 -0.71 4.34
CA GLY A 882 45.54 0.49 3.50
C GLY A 882 46.92 0.72 2.88
N GLU A 883 46.92 0.82 1.54
CA GLU A 883 47.97 1.15 0.56
C GLU A 883 49.34 0.42 0.65
N PRO A 884 49.75 -0.36 -0.38
CA PRO A 884 51.18 -0.63 -0.56
C PRO A 884 51.88 0.69 -0.86
N GLU A 885 53.04 0.92 -0.24
CA GLU A 885 53.98 1.96 -0.67
C GLU A 885 54.13 1.88 -2.19
N PRO A 886 54.12 3.02 -2.92
CA PRO A 886 54.42 2.99 -4.34
C PRO A 886 55.85 2.44 -4.47
N GLU A 887 55.98 1.25 -5.07
CA GLU A 887 57.29 0.78 -5.52
C GLU A 887 57.80 1.83 -6.52
N ASP A 888 58.90 2.50 -6.16
CA ASP A 888 59.64 3.41 -7.02
C ASP A 888 60.03 2.70 -8.32
N GLU A 889 59.20 2.82 -9.36
CA GLU A 889 59.61 2.60 -10.75
C GLU A 889 60.49 3.78 -11.19
N SER A 890 61.72 3.84 -10.67
CA SER A 890 62.79 4.62 -11.28
C SER A 890 64.14 4.00 -11.01
N GLU A 891 64.53 3.01 -11.80
CA GLU A 891 65.93 2.76 -12.17
C GLU A 891 65.96 1.66 -13.26
N GLU A 892 65.83 2.08 -14.51
CA GLU A 892 66.49 1.44 -15.66
C GLU A 892 66.23 2.25 -16.94
N SER A 893 67.06 3.25 -17.20
CA SER A 893 67.67 3.49 -18.52
C SER A 893 68.44 4.80 -18.53
N GLU A 894 69.70 4.68 -18.99
CA GLU A 894 70.64 5.71 -19.46
C GLU A 894 71.95 5.63 -18.68
N ASP A 895 72.93 4.92 -19.26
CA ASP A 895 74.26 5.46 -19.51
C ASP A 895 75.10 4.45 -20.32
N GLU A 896 75.08 4.64 -21.64
CA GLU A 896 76.21 4.29 -22.50
C GLU A 896 77.23 5.44 -22.44
N SER A 897 78.51 5.05 -22.50
CA SER A 897 79.72 5.88 -22.62
C SER A 897 80.26 6.49 -21.32
N ASP A 898 81.22 5.78 -20.69
CA ASP A 898 82.58 6.32 -20.68
C ASP A 898 83.64 5.27 -20.34
N VAL A 899 84.73 5.38 -21.09
CA VAL A 899 85.92 4.53 -21.07
C VAL A 899 86.80 4.88 -19.87
N PRO A 900 87.41 3.89 -19.21
CA PRO A 900 88.74 4.10 -18.69
C PRO A 900 89.74 3.05 -19.21
N LEU A 901 90.80 3.58 -19.84
CA LEU A 901 92.06 2.88 -20.05
C LEU A 901 92.63 2.42 -18.70
N LEU A 902 92.82 1.11 -18.52
CA LEU A 902 93.89 0.58 -17.69
C LEU A 902 94.50 -0.67 -18.36
N THR A 903 95.81 -0.56 -18.53
CA THR A 903 96.78 -1.46 -19.14
C THR A 903 97.25 -2.58 -18.21
N LEU A 904 97.57 -3.76 -18.79
CA LEU A 904 98.51 -4.82 -18.33
C LEU A 904 98.00 -5.67 -17.13
N ASP A 905 98.15 -6.99 -17.01
CA ASP A 905 98.98 -8.05 -17.61
C ASP A 905 98.32 -9.40 -17.21
N GLU A 906 98.13 -10.35 -18.15
CA GLU A 906 98.80 -11.67 -18.20
C GLU A 906 98.22 -12.84 -17.35
N GLU A 907 98.20 -14.01 -18.02
CA GLU A 907 98.25 -15.40 -17.53
C GLU A 907 96.98 -16.23 -17.15
N THR A 908 96.64 -17.14 -18.09
CA THR A 908 96.40 -18.61 -17.95
C THR A 908 95.26 -19.12 -17.01
N SER A 909 94.58 -20.27 -17.15
CA SER A 909 94.62 -21.49 -17.96
C SER A 909 93.32 -22.29 -17.70
N LYS A 910 92.92 -23.12 -18.69
CA LYS A 910 92.24 -24.45 -18.56
C LYS A 910 90.74 -24.56 -18.18
N LYS A 911 89.95 -24.72 -19.26
CA LYS A 911 88.96 -25.78 -19.63
C LYS A 911 89.02 -27.14 -18.89
N PRO A 912 88.01 -28.04 -19.04
CA PRO A 912 86.97 -28.08 -20.08
C PRO A 912 85.51 -27.99 -19.64
#